data_AF-A0A0G0RRB2-F1
#
_entry.id   AF-A0A0G0RRB2-F1
#
_cell.length_a   1.000
_cell.length_b   1.000
_cell.length_c   1.000
_cell.angle_alpha   90.00
_cell.angle_beta   90.00
_cell.angle_gamma   90.00
#
_symmetry.space_group_name_H-M   'P 1'
#
loop_
_entity.id
_entity.type
_entity.pdbx_description
1 polymer ?
#
loop_
_entity_poly.entity_id
_entity_poly.type
_entity_poly.pdbx_seq_one_letter_code
_entity_poly.pdbx_strand_id
1 'polypeptide(L)'
;MSERHFEQSMNPKEHIQSELEDAGISHPSEWRKALDLDTPLDKEEGKIEPIGEKKREVIDLQKLDKIFSYLEGGLRISDRSKIERFGTLTDGLERLKSLQSMSVAEATEAVRDFGLTPGAYNYLARRLEFYQKYIAGEATRKVNTQEWDEKKREYVDVVKEEVIDASQASPETIKLGVIRDIYFAAMQGTPEMGAVKVATNRINRGIERLKQSPKNTSRSVQNPIKSVVEFHGYYSGIFEGSLGQYPEVSQLYKQCEQEIKKRFGNKDLDEKELEHKAVLLTARRLEGAYNYNGTLNTGSSPYNAGFKESITVGQLGHGVMRQMRGMRSKIQETNFSNVERFIGKSGDNRYGFEKKKLDKDVKSLEDFTQDNPSYDASFLLAKSEDGTDRQIKGREAAEIMTRQKNSEAVQRAKLWFGRESDKINHWFEKSKTKIAGYDISEEERNSIYSSVQERYNKKIDDLQQEYQGEIARLENRTPDELLGAFKERQVIVNKRFEKRKSLAQKALDLHFRFNHIGNQKSQEERDQEREHEVNERIKNLEAEYTSSLSHVEDLTTLLERDYPEFKECIFSNEANAEGQDKLSVVYQNYKNKLLGNLRTEYQDRRDRIESQQKTRAHNFEQSGVDVDNAELLIGLQDKLDIWYTKKVSELDSDAQNGLKEFLLLRDNLSEAIDNSKIKNERISALKKVPLGFGQNTVFSGLIDWVNNAPFGIIKRAHRTLSAGVDDQTVMMRALAEVNGESPNDQNPEKFIANILKSGNPSKVIQNFEKFSGITEDQHLNILLAIINSGAGRNVVESLSKFTGIKSEDHLQIVQAMNASGAGDEVISNLDKFSGIKQENKRDILFGAIKGGGGNQVANNLEQFSGIISEKDHRDIVMEMIKAGNCWYLNYGGVLDKFTGLEEPLRQVIKAGKYEAIPHVLEAGFTIEEITRFPFLISPLVTKK
;
A
#
# COMPACT_ATOMS: atom_id res chain seq x y z
N MET A 1 -14.65 -0.81 -25.59
CA MET A 1 -15.30 0.29 -26.33
C MET A 1 -15.54 1.40 -25.33
N SER A 2 -15.28 2.67 -25.66
CA SER A 2 -15.68 3.78 -24.78
C SER A 2 -17.20 3.95 -24.86
N GLU A 3 -17.87 4.25 -23.74
CA GLU A 3 -19.32 4.54 -23.68
C GLU A 3 -19.77 5.52 -24.77
N ARG A 4 -18.90 6.48 -25.15
CA ARG A 4 -19.12 7.40 -26.29
C ARG A 4 -19.48 6.73 -27.62
N HIS A 5 -19.06 5.49 -27.86
CA HIS A 5 -19.39 4.74 -29.07
C HIS A 5 -20.66 3.90 -28.94
N PHE A 6 -21.11 3.61 -27.72
CA PHE A 6 -22.36 2.90 -27.47
C PHE A 6 -23.55 3.87 -27.40
N GLU A 7 -23.35 5.06 -26.82
CA GLU A 7 -24.34 6.16 -26.77
C GLU A 7 -24.65 6.76 -28.15
N GLN A 8 -23.74 6.64 -29.12
CA GLN A 8 -23.92 7.14 -30.49
C GLN A 8 -24.59 6.15 -31.44
N SER A 9 -24.71 4.87 -31.07
CA SER A 9 -25.22 3.81 -31.96
C SER A 9 -26.66 3.37 -31.66
N MET A 10 -27.27 3.88 -30.60
CA MET A 10 -28.67 3.60 -30.26
C MET A 10 -29.56 4.84 -30.45
N ASN A 11 -30.80 4.60 -30.88
CA ASN A 11 -31.83 5.62 -30.94
C ASN A 11 -32.01 6.24 -29.54
N PRO A 12 -31.92 7.59 -29.37
CA PRO A 12 -31.98 8.24 -28.05
C PRO A 12 -33.20 7.83 -27.21
N LYS A 13 -34.33 7.50 -27.84
CA LYS A 13 -35.54 7.03 -27.16
C LYS A 13 -35.40 5.62 -26.58
N GLU A 14 -34.74 4.71 -27.28
CA GLU A 14 -34.53 3.31 -26.84
C GLU A 14 -33.50 3.21 -25.70
N HIS A 15 -32.47 4.05 -25.73
CA HIS A 15 -31.50 4.12 -24.64
C HIS A 15 -32.12 4.70 -23.35
N ILE A 16 -32.96 5.74 -23.49
CA ILE A 16 -33.74 6.29 -22.37
C ILE A 16 -34.70 5.23 -21.82
N GLN A 17 -35.39 4.47 -22.68
CA GLN A 17 -36.28 3.38 -22.28
C GLN A 17 -35.54 2.25 -21.52
N SER A 18 -34.36 1.86 -21.98
CA SER A 18 -33.53 0.84 -21.33
C SER A 18 -32.99 1.30 -19.96
N GLU A 19 -32.55 2.55 -19.82
CA GLU A 19 -32.13 3.09 -18.51
C GLU A 19 -33.32 3.28 -17.54
N LEU A 20 -34.52 3.52 -18.08
CA LEU A 20 -35.79 3.60 -17.35
C LEU A 20 -36.27 2.22 -16.84
N GLU A 21 -36.20 1.19 -17.67
CA GLU A 21 -36.48 -0.21 -17.29
C GLU A 21 -35.47 -0.72 -16.24
N ASP A 22 -34.17 -0.43 -16.43
CA ASP A 22 -33.11 -0.74 -15.45
C ASP A 22 -33.24 0.05 -14.13
N ALA A 23 -34.04 1.12 -14.09
CA ALA A 23 -34.41 1.87 -12.89
C ALA A 23 -35.77 1.46 -12.31
N GLY A 24 -36.55 0.61 -12.99
CA GLY A 24 -37.90 0.19 -12.59
C GLY A 24 -38.96 1.29 -12.70
N ILE A 25 -38.79 2.26 -13.61
CA ILE A 25 -39.71 3.39 -13.80
C ILE A 25 -40.00 3.50 -15.29
N SER A 26 -41.26 3.40 -15.73
CA SER A 26 -41.58 3.24 -17.15
C SER A 26 -41.80 4.55 -17.92
N HIS A 27 -41.86 5.71 -17.24
CA HIS A 27 -42.07 7.02 -17.89
C HIS A 27 -41.54 8.24 -17.06
N PRO A 28 -41.04 9.33 -17.69
CA PRO A 28 -40.60 10.58 -17.01
C PRO A 28 -41.69 11.33 -16.22
N SER A 29 -42.95 10.92 -16.31
CA SER A 29 -44.05 11.46 -15.48
C SER A 29 -44.40 10.56 -14.30
N GLU A 30 -43.89 9.33 -14.26
CA GLU A 30 -44.15 8.36 -13.20
C GLU A 30 -43.23 8.52 -11.99
N TRP A 31 -42.06 9.13 -12.11
CA TRP A 31 -41.18 9.34 -10.95
C TRP A 31 -41.82 10.25 -9.89
N ARG A 32 -42.60 11.27 -10.30
CA ARG A 32 -43.38 12.12 -9.38
C ARG A 32 -44.49 11.35 -8.65
N LYS A 33 -45.00 10.24 -9.22
CA LYS A 33 -45.98 9.33 -8.60
C LYS A 33 -45.33 8.22 -7.78
N ALA A 34 -44.18 7.70 -8.20
CA ALA A 34 -43.36 6.74 -7.44
C ALA A 34 -42.69 7.36 -6.20
N LEU A 35 -42.71 8.69 -6.11
CA LEU A 35 -42.29 9.46 -4.94
C LEU A 35 -43.37 9.54 -3.84
N ASP A 36 -44.60 9.08 -4.10
CA ASP A 36 -45.72 9.07 -3.15
C ASP A 36 -45.51 7.98 -2.08
N LEU A 37 -45.22 8.41 -0.86
CA LEU A 37 -44.85 7.59 0.29
C LEU A 37 -46.09 7.02 0.98
N ASP A 38 -46.61 5.91 0.48
CA ASP A 38 -47.40 4.98 1.31
C ASP A 38 -46.61 3.73 1.71
N THR A 39 -45.32 3.64 1.35
CA THR A 39 -44.40 2.63 1.91
C THR A 39 -43.34 3.33 2.77
N PRO A 40 -43.39 3.19 4.11
CA PRO A 40 -42.33 3.64 4.99
C PRO A 40 -40.98 3.04 4.58
N LEU A 41 -39.88 3.77 4.80
CA LEU A 41 -38.51 3.24 4.73
C LEU A 41 -38.21 2.21 5.83
N ASP A 42 -39.21 1.91 6.67
CA ASP A 42 -39.17 0.88 7.70
C ASP A 42 -39.83 -0.38 7.15
N LYS A 43 -39.01 -1.31 6.65
CA LYS A 43 -39.37 -2.72 6.64
C LYS A 43 -39.35 -3.20 8.10
N GLU A 44 -40.39 -2.89 8.88
CA GLU A 44 -40.81 -3.81 9.92
C GLU A 44 -41.44 -5.00 9.17
N GLU A 45 -40.72 -6.11 9.11
CA GLU A 45 -41.27 -7.39 8.67
C GLU A 45 -42.36 -7.82 9.66
N GLY A 46 -43.59 -7.47 9.33
CA GLY A 46 -44.79 -7.97 9.97
C GLY A 46 -45.95 -7.68 9.03
N LYS A 47 -46.64 -8.73 8.58
CA LYS A 47 -47.83 -8.62 7.72
C LYS A 47 -48.81 -7.61 8.31
N ILE A 48 -48.87 -6.40 7.74
CA ILE A 48 -50.02 -5.52 7.91
C ILE A 48 -50.90 -5.81 6.70
N GLU A 49 -51.99 -6.55 6.94
CA GLU A 49 -53.07 -6.69 5.97
C GLU A 49 -53.56 -5.31 5.51
N PRO A 50 -54.09 -5.16 4.28
CA PRO A 50 -54.62 -3.89 3.82
C PRO A 50 -55.81 -3.52 4.69
N ILE A 51 -55.61 -2.58 5.61
CA ILE A 51 -56.71 -1.96 6.36
C ILE A 51 -57.53 -1.20 5.32
N GLY A 52 -58.72 -1.73 5.04
CA GLY A 52 -59.68 -1.14 4.12
C GLY A 52 -59.89 0.35 4.40
N GLU A 53 -60.20 1.08 3.32
CA GLU A 53 -60.47 2.52 3.21
C GLU A 53 -61.07 3.17 4.47
N LYS A 54 -60.24 3.42 5.50
CA LYS A 54 -60.54 4.39 6.55
C LYS A 54 -60.00 5.73 6.06
N LYS A 55 -60.91 6.69 5.85
CA LYS A 55 -60.61 8.11 5.66
C LYS A 55 -59.46 8.52 6.58
N ARG A 56 -58.31 8.83 6.00
CA ARG A 56 -57.09 9.21 6.72
C ARG A 56 -57.31 10.60 7.33
N GLU A 57 -57.26 10.72 8.65
CA GLU A 57 -57.36 12.01 9.35
C GLU A 57 -56.11 12.86 9.06
N VAL A 58 -56.30 14.05 8.48
CA VAL A 58 -55.25 15.07 8.37
C VAL A 58 -55.05 15.67 9.76
N ILE A 59 -53.83 15.61 10.29
CA ILE A 59 -53.50 16.17 11.61
C ILE A 59 -53.63 17.70 11.54
N ASP A 60 -54.51 18.24 12.38
CA ASP A 60 -54.76 19.67 12.53
C ASP A 60 -53.58 20.38 13.23
N LEU A 61 -53.13 21.51 12.69
CA LEU A 61 -52.03 22.31 13.26
C LEU A 61 -52.33 22.76 14.71
N GLN A 62 -53.61 22.95 15.07
CA GLN A 62 -54.01 23.30 16.43
C GLN A 62 -53.57 22.22 17.45
N LYS A 63 -53.41 20.96 17.02
CA LYS A 63 -52.92 19.87 17.88
C LYS A 63 -51.40 19.88 18.08
N LEU A 64 -50.66 20.73 17.37
CA LEU A 64 -49.19 20.87 17.42
C LEU A 64 -48.74 22.15 18.13
N ASP A 65 -49.66 22.92 18.71
CA ASP A 65 -49.34 24.19 19.39
C ASP A 65 -48.38 24.02 20.57
N LYS A 66 -48.39 22.86 21.23
CA LYS A 66 -47.52 22.57 22.37
C LYS A 66 -46.05 22.46 21.95
N ILE A 67 -45.76 21.77 20.85
CA ILE A 67 -44.37 21.64 20.36
C ILE A 67 -43.82 22.97 19.84
N PHE A 68 -44.61 23.77 19.12
CA PHE A 68 -44.16 25.07 18.65
C PHE A 68 -43.87 26.02 19.82
N SER A 69 -44.75 26.04 20.82
CA SER A 69 -44.56 26.86 22.03
C SER A 69 -43.33 26.43 22.83
N TYR A 70 -43.07 25.13 22.90
CA TYR A 70 -41.89 24.55 23.56
C TYR A 70 -40.57 24.94 22.86
N LEU A 71 -40.54 24.99 21.53
CA LEU A 71 -39.31 25.24 20.75
C LEU A 71 -38.99 26.72 20.50
N GLU A 72 -40.00 27.61 20.51
CA GLU A 72 -39.84 29.01 20.09
C GLU A 72 -40.22 30.03 21.17
N GLY A 73 -40.78 29.56 22.29
CA GLY A 73 -41.37 30.44 23.30
C GLY A 73 -42.62 31.14 22.78
N GLY A 74 -43.36 31.84 23.65
CA GLY A 74 -44.61 32.53 23.29
C GLY A 74 -44.49 33.68 22.28
N LEU A 75 -43.31 33.90 21.68
CA LEU A 75 -43.03 34.93 20.68
C LEU A 75 -43.38 34.43 19.27
N ARG A 76 -44.68 34.24 19.00
CA ARG A 76 -45.20 33.98 17.65
C ARG A 76 -45.34 35.30 16.88
N ILE A 77 -44.31 35.72 16.18
CA ILE A 77 -44.45 36.74 15.12
C ILE A 77 -44.42 35.99 13.79
N SER A 78 -45.61 35.71 13.26
CA SER A 78 -45.76 35.09 11.93
C SER A 78 -45.60 36.16 10.85
N ASP A 79 -44.58 36.00 10.01
CA ASP A 79 -44.36 36.78 8.81
C ASP A 79 -44.91 36.03 7.59
N ARG A 80 -46.20 36.23 7.32
CA ARG A 80 -46.92 35.61 6.19
C ARG A 80 -46.25 35.86 4.84
N SER A 81 -45.48 36.95 4.71
CA SER A 81 -44.76 37.27 3.47
C SER A 81 -43.66 36.24 3.16
N LYS A 82 -43.06 35.61 4.18
CA LYS A 82 -42.06 34.53 3.99
C LYS A 82 -42.70 33.24 3.46
N ILE A 83 -43.88 32.89 3.97
CA ILE A 83 -44.65 31.71 3.55
C ILE A 83 -45.08 31.85 2.09
N GLU A 84 -45.62 33.01 1.72
CA GLU A 84 -46.00 33.31 0.33
C GLU A 84 -44.79 33.30 -0.60
N ARG A 85 -43.66 33.90 -0.18
CA ARG A 85 -42.41 33.86 -0.92
C ARG A 85 -41.94 32.43 -1.18
N PHE A 86 -42.00 31.54 -0.19
CA PHE A 86 -41.65 30.13 -0.36
C PHE A 86 -42.50 29.43 -1.44
N GLY A 87 -43.79 29.76 -1.53
CA GLY A 87 -44.67 29.26 -2.58
C GLY A 87 -44.25 29.66 -4.00
N THR A 88 -43.54 30.78 -4.16
CA THR A 88 -43.05 31.26 -5.47
C THR A 88 -41.72 30.65 -5.90
N LEU A 89 -40.98 30.00 -4.99
CA LEU A 89 -39.67 29.44 -5.27
C LEU A 89 -39.80 28.07 -5.95
N THR A 90 -39.22 27.93 -7.14
CA THR A 90 -39.11 26.65 -7.87
C THR A 90 -37.81 25.91 -7.57
N ASP A 91 -36.78 26.63 -7.13
CA ASP A 91 -35.45 26.10 -6.87
C ASP A 91 -35.33 25.44 -5.48
N GLY A 92 -34.94 24.17 -5.45
CA GLY A 92 -34.85 23.40 -4.20
C GLY A 92 -33.90 23.99 -3.16
N LEU A 93 -32.75 24.56 -3.57
CA LEU A 93 -31.78 25.17 -2.64
C LEU A 93 -32.32 26.48 -2.05
N GLU A 94 -32.99 27.30 -2.87
CA GLU A 94 -33.61 28.54 -2.39
C GLU A 94 -34.79 28.26 -1.47
N ARG A 95 -35.60 27.23 -1.76
CA ARG A 95 -36.67 26.74 -0.87
C ARG A 95 -36.11 26.34 0.50
N LEU A 96 -35.03 25.55 0.53
CA LEU A 96 -34.37 25.16 1.78
C LEU A 96 -33.80 26.35 2.57
N LYS A 97 -33.14 27.30 1.88
CA LYS A 97 -32.65 28.55 2.50
C LYS A 97 -33.77 29.43 3.03
N SER A 98 -34.92 29.44 2.35
CA SER A 98 -36.10 30.18 2.82
C SER A 98 -36.62 29.58 4.13
N LEU A 99 -36.71 28.25 4.22
CA LEU A 99 -37.13 27.55 5.45
C LEU A 99 -36.16 27.78 6.62
N GLN A 100 -34.85 27.91 6.36
CA GLN A 100 -33.84 28.27 7.39
C GLN A 100 -34.13 29.60 8.09
N SER A 101 -34.74 30.54 7.38
CA SER A 101 -35.04 31.90 7.88
C SER A 101 -36.41 32.03 8.55
N MET A 102 -37.19 30.95 8.55
CA MET A 102 -38.53 30.87 9.11
C MET A 102 -38.49 30.31 10.54
N SER A 103 -39.52 30.63 11.31
CA SER A 103 -39.83 29.88 12.53
C SER A 103 -40.24 28.44 12.18
N VAL A 104 -40.16 27.51 13.13
CA VAL A 104 -40.61 26.12 13.00
C VAL A 104 -42.08 26.07 12.61
N ALA A 105 -42.91 26.93 13.21
CA ALA A 105 -44.31 27.04 12.87
C ALA A 105 -44.52 27.53 11.41
N GLU A 106 -43.85 28.62 11.03
CA GLU A 106 -43.91 29.17 9.66
C GLU A 106 -43.42 28.17 8.62
N ALA A 107 -42.32 27.47 8.89
CA ALA A 107 -41.76 26.47 7.99
C ALA A 107 -42.69 25.26 7.85
N THR A 108 -43.38 24.87 8.93
CA THR A 108 -44.40 23.81 8.89
C THR A 108 -45.61 24.24 8.06
N GLU A 109 -46.09 25.46 8.22
CA GLU A 109 -47.17 26.04 7.41
C GLU A 109 -46.78 26.15 5.93
N ALA A 110 -45.56 26.59 5.64
CA ALA A 110 -45.04 26.67 4.28
C ALA A 110 -44.98 25.30 3.58
N VAL A 111 -44.57 24.24 4.29
CA VAL A 111 -44.59 22.86 3.75
C VAL A 111 -46.02 22.33 3.60
N ARG A 112 -46.93 22.68 4.51
CA ARG A 112 -48.36 22.32 4.41
C ARG A 112 -49.00 22.91 3.16
N ASP A 113 -48.81 24.21 2.95
CA ASP A 113 -49.53 24.97 1.92
C ASP A 113 -48.87 24.86 0.54
N PHE A 114 -47.55 24.74 0.49
CA PHE A 114 -46.77 24.78 -0.75
C PHE A 114 -45.83 23.59 -0.94
N GLY A 115 -46.01 22.49 -0.19
CA GLY A 115 -45.32 21.23 -0.42
C GLY A 115 -45.63 20.66 -1.80
N LEU A 116 -44.64 20.06 -2.46
CA LEU A 116 -44.80 19.52 -3.82
C LEU A 116 -45.64 18.24 -3.88
N THR A 117 -45.78 17.54 -2.74
CA THR A 117 -46.57 16.32 -2.65
C THR A 117 -47.50 16.37 -1.42
N PRO A 118 -48.70 15.78 -1.50
CA PRO A 118 -49.57 15.63 -0.32
C PRO A 118 -48.91 14.82 0.81
N GLY A 119 -48.00 13.90 0.47
CA GLY A 119 -47.22 13.10 1.43
C GLY A 119 -46.23 13.91 2.28
N ALA A 120 -45.76 15.07 1.79
CA ALA A 120 -44.77 15.90 2.48
C ALA A 120 -45.26 16.36 3.86
N TYR A 121 -46.44 16.99 3.90
CA TYR A 121 -47.03 17.45 5.14
C TYR A 121 -47.46 16.28 6.04
N ASN A 122 -47.98 15.19 5.47
CA ASN A 122 -48.38 14.01 6.24
C ASN A 122 -47.20 13.37 6.98
N TYR A 123 -46.04 13.27 6.32
CA TYR A 123 -44.80 12.85 6.97
C TYR A 123 -44.42 13.82 8.09
N LEU A 124 -44.36 15.12 7.79
CA LEU A 124 -43.94 16.14 8.74
C LEU A 124 -44.84 16.16 9.99
N ALA A 125 -46.16 16.12 9.80
CA ALA A 125 -47.13 16.12 10.88
C ALA A 125 -46.98 14.90 11.81
N ARG A 126 -46.75 13.70 11.26
CA ARG A 126 -46.45 12.50 12.07
C ARG A 126 -45.15 12.63 12.86
N ARG A 127 -44.12 13.24 12.28
CA ARG A 127 -42.84 13.50 12.98
C ARG A 127 -43.02 14.52 14.09
N LEU A 128 -43.73 15.61 13.85
CA LEU A 128 -44.05 16.62 14.86
C LEU A 128 -44.88 16.04 16.01
N GLU A 129 -45.86 15.19 15.71
CA GLU A 129 -46.62 14.46 16.72
C GLU A 129 -45.72 13.53 17.54
N PHE A 130 -44.80 12.82 16.90
CA PHE A 130 -43.80 12.01 17.59
C PHE A 130 -42.94 12.86 18.53
N TYR A 131 -42.41 14.00 18.09
CA TYR A 131 -41.62 14.89 18.96
C TYR A 131 -42.44 15.44 20.13
N GLN A 132 -43.71 15.75 19.90
CA GLN A 132 -44.63 16.21 20.95
C GLN A 132 -44.86 15.12 22.01
N LYS A 133 -45.11 13.88 21.59
CA LYS A 133 -45.19 12.71 22.50
C LYS A 133 -43.86 12.45 23.21
N TYR A 134 -42.76 12.64 22.51
CA TYR A 134 -41.42 12.40 23.04
C TYR A 134 -41.06 13.41 24.15
N ILE A 135 -41.29 14.70 23.95
CA ILE A 135 -41.12 15.74 24.99
C ILE A 135 -42.06 15.50 26.18
N ALA A 136 -43.25 14.94 25.94
CA ALA A 136 -44.20 14.57 26.99
C ALA A 136 -43.82 13.28 27.75
N GLY A 137 -42.79 12.54 27.33
CA GLY A 137 -42.42 11.25 27.90
C GLY A 137 -43.38 10.10 27.54
N GLU A 138 -44.19 10.28 26.50
CA GLU A 138 -45.24 9.35 26.05
C GLU A 138 -44.86 8.60 24.75
N ALA A 139 -43.72 8.93 24.14
CA ALA A 139 -43.28 8.25 22.92
C ALA A 139 -42.83 6.82 23.23
N THR A 140 -43.31 5.86 22.44
CA THR A 140 -42.98 4.43 22.58
C THR A 140 -42.23 3.90 21.34
N ARG A 141 -41.32 2.96 21.55
CA ARG A 141 -40.66 2.17 20.50
C ARG A 141 -41.08 0.72 20.60
N LYS A 142 -41.17 0.04 19.46
CA LYS A 142 -41.39 -1.40 19.42
C LYS A 142 -40.07 -2.15 19.58
N VAL A 143 -40.04 -3.12 20.49
CA VAL A 143 -38.88 -3.99 20.73
C VAL A 143 -39.33 -5.44 20.60
N ASN A 144 -38.61 -6.21 19.79
CA ASN A 144 -38.82 -7.65 19.70
C ASN A 144 -38.13 -8.30 20.89
N THR A 145 -38.90 -9.00 21.72
CA THR A 145 -38.42 -9.72 22.90
C THR A 145 -38.89 -11.16 22.83
N GLN A 146 -38.14 -12.10 23.41
CA GLN A 146 -38.56 -13.50 23.46
C GLN A 146 -39.28 -13.78 24.77
N GLU A 147 -40.52 -14.26 24.66
CA GLU A 147 -41.30 -14.72 25.82
C GLU A 147 -41.59 -16.20 25.70
N TRP A 148 -41.59 -16.87 26.84
CA TRP A 148 -41.90 -18.30 26.91
C TRP A 148 -43.41 -18.52 26.76
N ASP A 149 -43.83 -19.18 25.68
CA ASP A 149 -45.23 -19.58 25.49
C ASP A 149 -45.44 -20.95 26.15
N GLU A 150 -46.13 -20.98 27.30
CA GLU A 150 -46.40 -22.22 28.05
C GLU A 150 -47.24 -23.25 27.25
N LYS A 151 -48.05 -22.80 26.28
CA LYS A 151 -48.87 -23.71 25.46
C LYS A 151 -48.08 -24.35 24.34
N LYS A 152 -47.12 -23.63 23.77
CA LYS A 152 -46.24 -24.13 22.70
C LYS A 152 -44.93 -24.74 23.21
N ARG A 153 -44.59 -24.50 24.49
CA ARG A 153 -43.33 -24.90 25.12
C ARG A 153 -42.09 -24.43 24.36
N GLU A 154 -42.17 -23.24 23.77
CA GLU A 154 -41.08 -22.60 23.05
C GLU A 154 -41.06 -21.10 23.34
N TYR A 155 -39.89 -20.48 23.14
CA TYR A 155 -39.79 -19.03 23.12
C TYR A 155 -40.38 -18.50 21.83
N VAL A 156 -41.34 -17.60 21.94
CA VAL A 156 -41.95 -16.89 20.80
C VAL A 156 -41.50 -15.44 20.81
N ASP A 157 -41.23 -14.89 19.62
CA ASP A 157 -40.93 -13.47 19.47
C ASP A 157 -42.22 -12.66 19.68
N VAL A 158 -42.22 -11.82 20.71
CA VAL A 158 -43.32 -10.90 21.06
C VAL A 158 -42.82 -9.46 20.90
N VAL A 159 -43.62 -8.64 20.22
CA VAL A 159 -43.36 -7.21 20.05
C VAL A 159 -43.93 -6.47 21.25
N LYS A 160 -43.06 -5.83 22.06
CA LYS A 160 -43.46 -4.97 23.17
C LYS A 160 -43.25 -3.50 22.83
N GLU A 161 -44.09 -2.63 23.39
CA GLU A 161 -43.88 -1.19 23.33
C GLU A 161 -43.18 -0.72 24.60
N GLU A 162 -41.98 -0.16 24.45
CA GLU A 162 -41.21 0.45 25.54
C GLU A 162 -41.25 1.97 25.41
N VAL A 163 -41.44 2.68 26.52
CA VAL A 163 -41.32 4.15 26.56
C VAL A 163 -39.88 4.54 26.26
N ILE A 164 -39.72 5.56 25.43
CA ILE A 164 -38.43 6.05 25.00
C ILE A 164 -37.96 7.10 26.00
N ASP A 165 -36.76 6.91 26.54
CA ASP A 165 -36.18 7.86 27.49
C ASP A 165 -36.00 9.25 26.84
N ALA A 166 -36.62 10.26 27.45
CA ALA A 166 -36.57 11.66 27.07
C ALA A 166 -35.63 12.50 27.96
N SER A 167 -34.88 11.86 28.87
CA SER A 167 -33.99 12.54 29.84
C SER A 167 -32.89 13.40 29.19
N GLN A 168 -32.51 13.11 27.95
CA GLN A 168 -31.47 13.81 27.18
C GLN A 168 -32.04 14.83 26.17
N ALA A 169 -33.35 15.10 26.21
CA ALA A 169 -34.03 15.98 25.26
C ALA A 169 -33.94 17.46 25.69
N SER A 170 -33.18 18.27 24.95
CA SER A 170 -33.18 19.73 25.10
C SER A 170 -34.04 20.38 24.00
N PRO A 171 -34.59 21.60 24.21
CA PRO A 171 -35.25 22.36 23.16
C PRO A 171 -34.39 22.50 21.90
N GLU A 172 -33.09 22.75 22.06
CA GLU A 172 -32.13 22.91 20.96
C GLU A 172 -31.98 21.61 20.15
N THR A 173 -31.84 20.47 20.82
CA THR A 173 -31.67 19.17 20.17
C THR A 173 -32.96 18.69 19.48
N ILE A 174 -34.13 18.97 20.06
CA ILE A 174 -35.42 18.71 19.41
C ILE A 174 -35.62 19.64 18.21
N LYS A 175 -35.30 20.93 18.34
CA LYS A 175 -35.41 21.92 17.26
C LYS A 175 -34.59 21.50 16.04
N LEU A 176 -33.36 21.02 16.25
CA LEU A 176 -32.52 20.46 15.17
C LEU A 176 -33.19 19.25 14.49
N GLY A 177 -33.76 18.32 15.27
CA GLY A 177 -34.49 17.17 14.74
C GLY A 177 -35.73 17.57 13.91
N VAL A 178 -36.46 18.59 14.37
CA VAL A 178 -37.64 19.14 13.68
C VAL A 178 -37.25 19.84 12.38
N ILE A 179 -36.26 20.73 12.40
CA ILE A 179 -35.78 21.44 11.20
C ILE A 179 -35.33 20.43 10.12
N ARG A 180 -34.66 19.36 10.53
CA ARG A 180 -34.25 18.28 9.63
C ARG A 180 -35.44 17.60 8.96
N ASP A 181 -36.46 17.23 9.74
CA ASP A 181 -37.64 16.56 9.21
C ASP A 181 -38.49 17.52 8.33
N ILE A 182 -38.44 18.84 8.60
CA ILE A 182 -38.98 19.90 7.72
C ILE A 182 -38.25 19.90 6.37
N TYR A 183 -36.92 19.85 6.34
CA TYR A 183 -36.18 19.79 5.06
C TYR A 183 -36.44 18.50 4.30
N PHE A 184 -36.51 17.37 4.99
CA PHE A 184 -36.88 16.10 4.37
C PHE A 184 -38.25 16.20 3.71
N ALA A 185 -39.25 16.71 4.45
CA ALA A 185 -40.60 16.91 3.92
C ALA A 185 -40.59 17.86 2.71
N ALA A 186 -39.88 18.99 2.80
CA ALA A 186 -39.80 19.98 1.74
C ALA A 186 -39.11 19.46 0.45
N MET A 187 -38.20 18.49 0.58
CA MET A 187 -37.55 17.83 -0.56
C MET A 187 -38.38 16.68 -1.17
N GLN A 188 -39.47 16.25 -0.53
CA GLN A 188 -40.33 15.24 -1.15
C GLN A 188 -40.93 15.78 -2.45
N GLY A 189 -40.81 14.98 -3.51
CA GLY A 189 -41.27 15.37 -4.85
C GLY A 189 -40.26 16.21 -5.66
N THR A 190 -39.11 16.60 -5.10
CA THR A 190 -38.10 17.35 -5.86
C THR A 190 -37.18 16.43 -6.68
N PRO A 191 -36.57 16.94 -7.77
CA PRO A 191 -35.57 16.20 -8.57
C PRO A 191 -34.39 15.66 -7.75
N GLU A 192 -33.91 16.43 -6.77
CA GLU A 192 -32.83 16.06 -5.86
C GLU A 192 -33.15 14.79 -5.07
N MET A 193 -34.33 14.74 -4.45
CA MET A 193 -34.78 13.57 -3.68
C MET A 193 -35.04 12.38 -4.61
N GLY A 194 -35.53 12.65 -5.83
CA GLY A 194 -35.60 11.66 -6.90
C GLY A 194 -34.25 11.00 -7.18
N ALA A 195 -33.18 11.80 -7.32
CA ALA A 195 -31.83 11.30 -7.56
C ALA A 195 -31.30 10.42 -6.41
N VAL A 196 -31.56 10.81 -5.15
CA VAL A 196 -31.19 10.02 -3.97
C VAL A 196 -31.91 8.67 -3.95
N LYS A 197 -33.21 8.64 -4.23
CA LYS A 197 -33.99 7.39 -4.31
C LYS A 197 -33.48 6.48 -5.41
N VAL A 198 -33.23 7.00 -6.61
CA VAL A 198 -32.70 6.22 -7.74
C VAL A 198 -31.34 5.60 -7.38
N ALA A 199 -30.43 6.38 -6.82
CA ALA A 199 -29.12 5.88 -6.38
C ALA A 199 -29.25 4.77 -5.31
N THR A 200 -30.09 5.00 -4.29
CA THR A 200 -30.35 4.03 -3.20
C THR A 200 -30.90 2.71 -3.76
N ASN A 201 -31.84 2.77 -4.70
CA ASN A 201 -32.41 1.59 -5.34
C ASN A 201 -31.38 0.80 -6.16
N ARG A 202 -30.51 1.50 -6.91
CA ARG A 202 -29.43 0.85 -7.68
C ARG A 202 -28.46 0.10 -6.77
N ILE A 203 -28.06 0.71 -5.65
CA ILE A 203 -27.19 0.08 -4.66
C ILE A 203 -27.85 -1.17 -4.06
N ASN A 204 -29.12 -1.06 -3.64
CA ASN A 204 -29.86 -2.18 -3.05
C ASN A 204 -30.04 -3.35 -4.02
N ARG A 205 -30.31 -3.09 -5.30
CA ARG A 205 -30.33 -4.14 -6.34
C ARG A 205 -28.96 -4.82 -6.47
N GLY A 206 -27.86 -4.06 -6.37
CA GLY A 206 -26.51 -4.61 -6.34
C GLY A 206 -26.28 -5.55 -5.16
N ILE A 207 -26.74 -5.16 -3.97
CA ILE A 207 -26.70 -5.99 -2.76
C ILE A 207 -27.53 -7.27 -2.93
N GLU A 208 -28.74 -7.18 -3.48
CA GLU A 208 -29.61 -8.33 -3.74
C GLU A 208 -28.98 -9.34 -4.73
N ARG A 209 -28.37 -8.85 -5.82
CA ARG A 209 -27.63 -9.70 -6.77
C ARG A 209 -26.47 -10.43 -6.10
N LEU A 210 -25.78 -9.79 -5.15
CA LEU A 210 -24.72 -10.42 -4.37
C LEU A 210 -25.25 -11.49 -3.40
N LYS A 211 -26.45 -11.31 -2.83
CA LYS A 211 -27.13 -12.31 -1.99
C LYS A 211 -27.53 -13.57 -2.76
N GLN A 212 -27.87 -13.42 -4.04
CA GLN A 212 -28.28 -14.53 -4.92
C GLN A 212 -27.08 -15.32 -5.48
N SER A 213 -25.85 -14.94 -5.18
CA SER A 213 -24.66 -15.63 -5.70
C SER A 213 -24.34 -16.89 -4.88
N PRO A 214 -24.25 -18.08 -5.50
CA PRO A 214 -24.03 -19.35 -4.80
C PRO A 214 -22.65 -19.47 -4.12
N LYS A 215 -21.75 -18.49 -4.30
CA LYS A 215 -20.41 -18.43 -3.69
C LYS A 215 -20.32 -17.64 -2.38
N ASN A 216 -21.42 -17.03 -1.92
CA ASN A 216 -21.45 -16.21 -0.71
C ASN A 216 -22.26 -16.88 0.40
N THR A 217 -21.63 -17.79 1.15
CA THR A 217 -22.20 -18.43 2.35
C THR A 217 -21.91 -17.65 3.65
N SER A 218 -21.21 -16.51 3.58
CA SER A 218 -20.91 -15.71 4.77
C SER A 218 -22.12 -14.87 5.22
N ARG A 219 -22.42 -14.92 6.53
CA ARG A 219 -23.43 -14.11 7.25
C ARG A 219 -23.27 -12.58 7.15
N SER A 220 -22.30 -12.06 6.39
CA SER A 220 -21.94 -10.64 6.35
C SER A 220 -22.40 -9.92 5.08
N VAL A 221 -23.44 -10.39 4.39
CA VAL A 221 -24.00 -9.62 3.26
C VAL A 221 -24.82 -8.47 3.83
N GLN A 222 -24.40 -7.24 3.53
CA GLN A 222 -25.02 -6.01 4.05
C GLN A 222 -26.55 -6.02 3.87
N ASN A 223 -27.27 -5.54 4.87
CA ASN A 223 -28.70 -5.28 4.75
C ASN A 223 -28.95 -4.17 3.72
N PRO A 224 -30.11 -4.16 3.05
CA PRO A 224 -30.50 -3.06 2.18
C PRO A 224 -30.32 -1.74 2.92
N ILE A 225 -29.68 -0.77 2.26
CA ILE A 225 -29.50 0.56 2.81
C ILE A 225 -30.79 1.36 2.76
N LYS A 226 -31.02 2.15 3.81
CA LYS A 226 -32.17 3.06 3.89
C LYS A 226 -32.02 4.27 2.96
N SER A 227 -30.81 4.81 2.84
CA SER A 227 -30.50 5.97 1.98
C SER A 227 -29.01 6.03 1.66
N VAL A 228 -28.68 6.51 0.46
CA VAL A 228 -27.31 6.80 0.02
C VAL A 228 -26.72 8.04 0.68
N VAL A 229 -27.59 8.99 1.06
CA VAL A 229 -27.27 10.24 1.76
C VAL A 229 -27.76 10.15 3.19
N GLU A 230 -26.96 10.66 4.14
CA GLU A 230 -27.40 10.78 5.52
C GLU A 230 -28.29 12.03 5.69
N PHE A 231 -29.59 11.75 5.82
CA PHE A 231 -30.63 12.75 6.09
C PHE A 231 -31.12 12.71 7.56
N HIS A 232 -30.54 11.87 8.43
CA HIS A 232 -30.99 11.54 9.80
C HIS A 232 -29.84 11.75 10.83
N GLY A 233 -30.02 11.79 12.16
CA GLY A 233 -31.08 11.25 13.02
C GLY A 233 -31.23 11.89 14.42
N TYR A 234 -32.36 11.60 15.09
CA TYR A 234 -32.66 11.94 16.50
C TYR A 234 -32.22 10.81 17.45
N TYR A 235 -32.17 9.56 16.96
CA TYR A 235 -31.73 8.37 17.70
C TYR A 235 -30.25 8.00 17.51
N SER A 236 -29.51 8.76 16.69
CA SER A 236 -28.14 8.42 16.24
C SER A 236 -27.04 9.21 16.97
N GLY A 237 -27.34 9.81 18.13
CA GLY A 237 -26.43 10.72 18.82
C GLY A 237 -26.45 12.10 18.15
N ILE A 238 -27.02 13.08 18.84
CA ILE A 238 -27.07 14.46 18.35
C ILE A 238 -25.73 15.09 18.70
N PHE A 239 -24.90 15.35 17.68
CA PHE A 239 -23.77 16.26 17.79
C PHE A 239 -24.24 17.64 17.30
N GLU A 240 -23.87 18.70 18.02
CA GLU A 240 -24.08 20.07 17.54
C GLU A 240 -23.52 20.23 16.12
N GLY A 241 -24.35 20.70 15.18
CA GLY A 241 -23.87 21.22 13.89
C GLY A 241 -24.17 20.43 12.60
N SER A 242 -24.90 19.30 12.60
CA SER A 242 -25.25 18.61 11.33
C SER A 242 -26.77 18.61 11.05
N LEU A 243 -27.20 19.49 10.13
CA LEU A 243 -28.56 19.53 9.58
C LEU A 243 -28.82 18.44 8.51
N GLY A 244 -27.86 17.53 8.28
CA GLY A 244 -27.85 16.60 7.15
C GLY A 244 -27.41 17.26 5.83
N GLN A 245 -27.13 16.45 4.80
CA GLN A 245 -26.50 16.92 3.54
C GLN A 245 -27.49 17.53 2.52
N TYR A 246 -28.60 18.10 2.99
CA TYR A 246 -29.67 18.61 2.10
C TYR A 246 -29.16 19.71 1.15
N PRO A 247 -28.47 20.77 1.62
CA PRO A 247 -27.95 21.81 0.72
C PRO A 247 -26.93 21.29 -0.29
N GLU A 248 -26.09 20.33 0.10
CA GLU A 248 -25.06 19.76 -0.74
C GLU A 248 -25.65 18.92 -1.87
N VAL A 249 -26.72 18.16 -1.60
CA VAL A 249 -27.45 17.42 -2.63
C VAL A 249 -28.12 18.38 -3.62
N SER A 250 -28.75 19.45 -3.15
CA SER A 250 -29.32 20.48 -4.04
C SER A 250 -28.26 21.20 -4.87
N GLN A 251 -27.11 21.52 -4.28
CA GLN A 251 -26.00 22.11 -5.02
C GLN A 251 -25.45 21.16 -6.08
N LEU A 252 -25.32 19.87 -5.76
CA LEU A 252 -24.89 18.84 -6.69
C LEU A 252 -25.85 18.71 -7.89
N TYR A 253 -27.16 18.68 -7.61
CA TYR A 253 -28.17 18.61 -8.67
C TYR A 253 -28.05 19.79 -9.64
N LYS A 254 -27.95 21.02 -9.14
CA LYS A 254 -27.75 22.22 -9.97
C LYS A 254 -26.49 22.13 -10.83
N GLN A 255 -25.39 21.63 -10.27
CA GLN A 255 -24.15 21.43 -11.02
C GLN A 255 -24.35 20.42 -12.16
N CYS A 256 -25.01 19.29 -11.89
CA CYS A 256 -25.36 18.30 -12.90
C CYS A 256 -26.28 18.87 -13.98
N GLU A 257 -27.31 19.63 -13.60
CA GLU A 257 -28.24 20.27 -14.52
C GLU A 257 -27.51 21.24 -15.46
N GLN A 258 -26.67 22.12 -14.92
CA GLN A 258 -25.84 23.04 -15.71
C GLN A 258 -24.88 22.29 -16.65
N GLU A 259 -24.34 21.17 -16.20
CA GLU A 259 -23.46 20.33 -17.02
C GLU A 259 -24.22 19.66 -18.17
N ILE A 260 -25.44 19.18 -17.95
CA ILE A 260 -26.31 18.67 -19.01
C ILE A 260 -26.68 19.80 -19.99
N LYS A 261 -27.06 20.99 -19.50
CA LYS A 261 -27.32 22.17 -20.35
C LYS A 261 -26.13 22.48 -21.25
N LYS A 262 -24.90 22.45 -20.72
CA LYS A 262 -23.68 22.68 -21.51
C LYS A 262 -23.40 21.57 -22.52
N ARG A 263 -23.56 20.30 -22.11
CA ARG A 263 -23.29 19.13 -22.97
C ARG A 263 -24.27 19.03 -24.14
N PHE A 264 -25.51 19.48 -23.95
CA PHE A 264 -26.59 19.34 -24.91
C PHE A 264 -27.12 20.67 -25.46
N GLY A 265 -26.45 21.80 -25.20
CA GLY A 265 -26.94 23.15 -25.52
C GLY A 265 -27.21 23.45 -27.01
N ASN A 266 -26.82 22.55 -27.92
CA ASN A 266 -27.16 22.61 -29.35
C ASN A 266 -28.42 21.78 -29.71
N LYS A 267 -29.07 21.15 -28.73
CA LYS A 267 -30.32 20.41 -28.88
C LYS A 267 -31.37 21.07 -28.00
N ASP A 268 -32.55 21.33 -28.55
CA ASP A 268 -33.72 21.79 -27.78
C ASP A 268 -34.24 20.62 -26.92
N LEU A 269 -33.58 20.38 -25.78
CA LEU A 269 -34.12 19.48 -24.76
C LEU A 269 -35.31 20.17 -24.11
N ASP A 270 -36.43 19.45 -23.97
CA ASP A 270 -37.53 19.96 -23.17
C ASP A 270 -37.15 19.99 -21.67
N GLU A 271 -37.90 20.76 -20.86
CA GLU A 271 -37.62 20.94 -19.43
C GLU A 271 -37.64 19.59 -18.66
N LYS A 272 -38.48 18.64 -19.07
CA LYS A 272 -38.61 17.32 -18.42
C LYS A 272 -37.46 16.40 -18.79
N GLU A 273 -36.99 16.44 -20.03
CA GLU A 273 -35.84 15.69 -20.53
C GLU A 273 -34.55 16.18 -19.87
N LEU A 274 -34.41 17.49 -19.70
CA LEU A 274 -33.31 18.10 -18.99
C LEU A 274 -33.30 17.68 -17.51
N GLU A 275 -34.44 17.81 -16.82
CA GLU A 275 -34.62 17.38 -15.42
C GLU A 275 -34.26 15.89 -15.27
N HIS A 276 -34.80 15.04 -16.15
CA HIS A 276 -34.55 13.60 -16.14
C HIS A 276 -33.05 13.28 -16.28
N LYS A 277 -32.36 13.88 -17.26
CA LYS A 277 -30.91 13.68 -17.45
C LYS A 277 -30.10 14.19 -16.26
N ALA A 278 -30.50 15.31 -15.66
CA ALA A 278 -29.86 15.86 -14.47
C ALA A 278 -30.03 14.95 -13.24
N VAL A 279 -31.23 14.39 -13.04
CA VAL A 279 -31.52 13.41 -11.98
C VAL A 279 -30.66 12.17 -12.14
N LEU A 280 -30.59 11.59 -13.34
CA LEU A 280 -29.78 10.38 -13.58
C LEU A 280 -28.29 10.62 -13.38
N LEU A 281 -27.76 11.76 -13.82
CA LEU A 281 -26.37 12.13 -13.59
C LEU A 281 -26.08 12.34 -12.09
N THR A 282 -26.98 13.01 -11.38
CA THR A 282 -26.88 13.21 -9.93
C THR A 282 -26.91 11.89 -9.18
N ALA A 283 -27.84 10.99 -9.53
CA ALA A 283 -27.93 9.65 -8.94
C ALA A 283 -26.63 8.85 -9.17
N ARG A 284 -26.07 8.90 -10.38
CA ARG A 284 -24.80 8.22 -10.71
C ARG A 284 -23.63 8.75 -9.87
N ARG A 285 -23.58 10.07 -9.62
CA ARG A 285 -22.55 10.68 -8.75
C ARG A 285 -22.71 10.28 -7.29
N LEU A 286 -23.94 10.24 -6.79
CA LEU A 286 -24.26 9.77 -5.43
C LEU A 286 -23.90 8.29 -5.25
N GLU A 287 -24.21 7.46 -6.24
CA GLU A 287 -23.83 6.04 -6.26
C GLU A 287 -22.30 5.86 -6.21
N GLY A 288 -21.57 6.61 -7.03
CA GLY A 288 -20.10 6.60 -7.01
C GLY A 288 -19.52 7.03 -5.66
N ALA A 289 -20.09 8.09 -5.06
CA ALA A 289 -19.67 8.58 -3.76
C ALA A 289 -19.95 7.56 -2.65
N TYR A 290 -21.08 6.85 -2.73
CA TYR A 290 -21.39 5.74 -1.82
C TYR A 290 -20.43 4.56 -1.97
N ASN A 291 -20.05 4.22 -3.20
CA ASN A 291 -19.06 3.16 -3.43
C ASN A 291 -17.68 3.51 -2.83
N TYR A 292 -17.38 4.81 -2.69
CA TYR A 292 -16.15 5.29 -2.07
C TYR A 292 -16.23 5.32 -0.53
N ASN A 293 -17.27 5.95 0.03
CA ASN A 293 -17.40 6.22 1.47
C ASN A 293 -18.32 5.24 2.25
N GLY A 294 -19.10 4.41 1.57
CA GLY A 294 -20.32 3.84 2.14
C GLY A 294 -21.40 4.91 2.26
N THR A 295 -22.25 4.86 3.29
CA THR A 295 -23.17 5.97 3.58
C THR A 295 -22.37 7.25 3.74
N LEU A 296 -22.82 8.34 3.12
CA LEU A 296 -22.13 9.64 3.13
C LEU A 296 -22.18 10.28 4.53
N ASN A 297 -21.41 9.73 5.47
CA ASN A 297 -21.35 10.15 6.87
C ASN A 297 -20.52 11.42 7.02
N THR A 298 -21.09 12.44 7.66
CA THR A 298 -20.41 13.68 8.05
C THR A 298 -19.95 13.57 9.51
N GLY A 299 -18.63 13.55 9.74
CA GLY A 299 -18.13 14.32 10.90
C GLY A 299 -16.88 13.83 11.62
N SER A 300 -16.64 12.54 11.83
CA SER A 300 -15.66 12.16 12.89
C SER A 300 -14.71 11.02 12.56
N SER A 301 -14.84 10.36 11.41
CA SER A 301 -13.88 9.33 10.99
C SER A 301 -12.81 9.93 10.07
N PRO A 302 -11.51 9.85 10.42
CA PRO A 302 -10.42 10.23 9.51
C PRO A 302 -10.41 9.36 8.22
N TYR A 303 -11.15 8.24 8.25
CA TYR A 303 -11.27 7.29 7.15
C TYR A 303 -12.34 7.65 6.11
N ASN A 304 -13.21 8.63 6.40
CA ASN A 304 -14.28 9.05 5.49
C ASN A 304 -13.96 10.41 4.87
N ALA A 305 -14.20 10.55 3.56
CA ALA A 305 -14.07 11.83 2.89
C ALA A 305 -15.30 12.71 3.10
N GLY A 306 -15.13 14.03 3.10
CA GLY A 306 -16.27 14.96 3.06
C GLY A 306 -17.11 14.82 1.78
N PHE A 307 -18.33 15.37 1.79
CA PHE A 307 -19.29 15.23 0.68
C PHE A 307 -18.68 15.61 -0.68
N LYS A 308 -18.05 16.79 -0.80
CA LYS A 308 -17.43 17.27 -2.05
C LYS A 308 -16.38 16.32 -2.60
N GLU A 309 -15.46 15.83 -1.75
CA GLU A 309 -14.43 14.89 -2.17
C GLU A 309 -15.06 13.56 -2.60
N SER A 310 -16.02 13.03 -1.84
CA SER A 310 -16.68 11.76 -2.15
C SER A 310 -17.39 11.77 -3.51
N ILE A 311 -18.09 12.86 -3.84
CA ILE A 311 -18.71 13.10 -5.14
C ILE A 311 -17.66 13.15 -6.25
N THR A 312 -16.51 13.78 -5.98
CA THR A 312 -15.43 13.94 -6.95
C THR A 312 -14.74 12.61 -7.24
N VAL A 313 -14.37 11.89 -6.18
CA VAL A 313 -13.72 10.57 -6.27
C VAL A 313 -14.67 9.53 -6.86
N GLY A 314 -15.97 9.61 -6.53
CA GLY A 314 -17.03 8.76 -7.08
C GLY A 314 -17.16 8.81 -8.61
N GLN A 315 -16.59 9.84 -9.26
CA GLN A 315 -16.56 9.99 -10.71
C GLN A 315 -15.29 9.43 -11.36
N LEU A 316 -14.34 8.95 -10.56
CA LEU A 316 -13.09 8.33 -11.02
C LEU A 316 -13.33 6.82 -11.28
N GLY A 317 -12.44 6.19 -12.04
CA GLY A 317 -12.52 4.73 -12.27
C GLY A 317 -12.40 3.93 -10.96
N HIS A 318 -13.06 2.77 -10.90
CA HIS A 318 -13.13 1.94 -9.70
C HIS A 318 -11.73 1.58 -9.15
N GLY A 319 -10.75 1.36 -10.02
CA GLY A 319 -9.36 1.14 -9.61
C GLY A 319 -8.75 2.30 -8.81
N VAL A 320 -9.01 3.54 -9.25
CA VAL A 320 -8.52 4.77 -8.60
C VAL A 320 -9.23 5.01 -7.27
N MET A 321 -10.57 4.88 -7.26
CA MET A 321 -11.36 4.98 -6.03
C MET A 321 -10.87 4.00 -4.96
N ARG A 322 -10.61 2.75 -5.34
CA ARG A 322 -10.09 1.73 -4.41
C ARG A 322 -8.71 2.09 -3.87
N GLN A 323 -7.80 2.58 -4.72
CA GLN A 323 -6.47 3.04 -4.28
C GLN A 323 -6.58 4.20 -3.29
N MET A 324 -7.38 5.22 -3.60
CA MET A 324 -7.61 6.37 -2.71
C MET A 324 -8.29 5.98 -1.39
N ARG A 325 -9.22 5.03 -1.40
CA ARG A 325 -9.85 4.51 -0.18
C ARG A 325 -8.81 3.80 0.68
N GLY A 326 -7.95 2.99 0.04
CA GLY A 326 -6.80 2.38 0.70
C GLY A 326 -5.82 3.39 1.29
N MET A 327 -5.58 4.52 0.61
CA MET A 327 -4.78 5.64 1.15
C MET A 327 -5.40 6.20 2.41
N ARG A 328 -6.67 6.60 2.33
CA ARG A 328 -7.38 7.20 3.45
C ARG A 328 -7.45 6.27 4.67
N SER A 329 -7.51 4.95 4.47
CA SER A 329 -7.41 3.96 5.55
C SER A 329 -6.02 3.84 6.20
N LYS A 330 -4.95 4.20 5.48
CA LYS A 330 -3.56 3.95 5.87
C LYS A 330 -2.82 5.22 6.29
N ILE A 331 -3.24 6.38 5.79
CA ILE A 331 -2.57 7.67 5.94
C ILE A 331 -3.61 8.65 6.48
N GLN A 332 -3.49 8.96 7.78
CA GLN A 332 -4.31 10.00 8.41
C GLN A 332 -4.06 11.35 7.71
N GLU A 333 -5.12 12.13 7.50
CA GLU A 333 -5.07 13.48 6.89
C GLU A 333 -4.62 13.53 5.41
N THR A 334 -4.91 12.48 4.62
CA THR A 334 -4.65 12.55 3.16
C THR A 334 -5.50 13.65 2.51
N ASN A 335 -4.85 14.65 1.92
CA ASN A 335 -5.51 15.75 1.22
C ASN A 335 -5.66 15.47 -0.29
N PHE A 336 -6.90 15.43 -0.77
CA PHE A 336 -7.25 15.25 -2.18
C PHE A 336 -8.00 16.46 -2.76
N SER A 337 -7.66 17.67 -2.31
CA SER A 337 -8.40 18.91 -2.59
C SER A 337 -8.60 19.23 -4.07
N ASN A 338 -7.69 18.78 -4.95
CA ASN A 338 -7.74 19.06 -6.40
C ASN A 338 -7.92 17.80 -7.24
N VAL A 339 -8.41 16.69 -6.67
CA VAL A 339 -8.53 15.41 -7.38
C VAL A 339 -9.51 15.46 -8.57
N GLU A 340 -10.41 16.43 -8.62
CA GLU A 340 -11.34 16.69 -9.73
C GLU A 340 -10.62 16.88 -11.07
N ARG A 341 -9.35 17.30 -11.05
CA ARG A 341 -8.54 17.48 -12.28
C ARG A 341 -8.39 16.18 -13.07
N PHE A 342 -8.56 15.03 -12.41
CA PHE A 342 -8.50 13.71 -13.01
C PHE A 342 -9.83 13.20 -13.58
N ILE A 343 -10.93 13.93 -13.42
CA ILE A 343 -12.21 13.59 -14.08
C ILE A 343 -11.99 13.53 -15.60
N GLY A 344 -12.46 12.45 -16.23
CA GLY A 344 -12.23 12.15 -17.65
C GLY A 344 -10.80 11.71 -18.02
N LYS A 345 -9.87 11.72 -17.07
CA LYS A 345 -8.48 11.20 -17.20
C LYS A 345 -8.19 10.02 -16.28
N SER A 346 -9.25 9.56 -15.61
CA SER A 346 -9.33 8.37 -14.78
C SER A 346 -10.21 7.33 -15.49
N GLY A 347 -9.97 6.05 -15.22
CA GLY A 347 -10.72 4.97 -15.84
C GLY A 347 -10.11 3.61 -15.52
N ASP A 348 -10.94 2.58 -15.61
CA ASP A 348 -10.50 1.21 -15.37
C ASP A 348 -9.64 0.71 -16.53
N ASN A 349 -8.55 0.05 -16.16
CA ASN A 349 -7.66 -0.54 -17.14
C ASN A 349 -8.33 -1.78 -17.73
N ARG A 350 -8.52 -1.80 -19.05
CA ARG A 350 -9.12 -2.94 -19.76
C ARG A 350 -8.40 -4.28 -19.50
N TYR A 351 -7.13 -4.22 -19.11
CA TYR A 351 -6.32 -5.40 -18.78
C TYR A 351 -6.36 -5.78 -17.30
N GLY A 352 -7.03 -5.01 -16.44
CA GLY A 352 -7.06 -5.25 -15.00
C GLY A 352 -7.69 -6.58 -14.62
N PHE A 353 -8.78 -6.97 -15.27
CA PHE A 353 -9.43 -8.26 -15.05
C PHE A 353 -8.54 -9.43 -15.52
N GLU A 354 -7.99 -9.33 -16.73
CA GLU A 354 -7.08 -10.33 -17.29
C GLU A 354 -5.85 -10.51 -16.39
N LYS A 355 -5.21 -9.40 -15.98
CA LYS A 355 -4.07 -9.40 -15.06
C LYS A 355 -4.41 -10.12 -13.76
N LYS A 356 -5.51 -9.73 -13.09
CA LYS A 356 -5.91 -10.34 -11.81
C LYS A 356 -6.20 -11.83 -11.93
N LYS A 357 -6.89 -12.24 -13.00
CA LYS A 357 -7.17 -13.66 -13.26
C LYS A 357 -5.87 -14.44 -13.50
N LEU A 358 -4.98 -13.88 -14.33
CA LEU A 358 -3.71 -14.52 -14.68
C LEU A 358 -2.73 -14.59 -13.50
N ASP A 359 -2.61 -13.54 -12.70
CA ASP A 359 -1.78 -13.53 -11.48
C ASP A 359 -2.25 -14.61 -10.49
N LYS A 360 -3.57 -14.78 -10.34
CA LYS A 360 -4.15 -15.85 -9.53
C LYS A 360 -3.84 -17.22 -10.12
N ASP A 361 -4.03 -17.38 -11.44
CA ASP A 361 -3.79 -18.65 -12.12
C ASP A 361 -2.30 -19.07 -12.04
N VAL A 362 -1.36 -18.12 -12.22
CA VAL A 362 0.09 -18.34 -12.06
C VAL A 362 0.40 -18.77 -10.64
N LYS A 363 -0.04 -17.99 -9.64
CA LYS A 363 0.24 -18.30 -8.23
C LYS A 363 -0.28 -19.69 -7.84
N SER A 364 -1.53 -20.00 -8.18
CA SER A 364 -2.10 -21.32 -7.87
C SER A 364 -1.32 -22.45 -8.52
N LEU A 365 -0.90 -22.30 -9.78
CA LEU A 365 -0.14 -23.33 -10.48
C LEU A 365 1.29 -23.46 -9.93
N GLU A 366 1.95 -22.35 -9.56
CA GLU A 366 3.24 -22.38 -8.84
C GLU A 366 3.11 -23.15 -7.52
N ASP A 367 2.11 -22.82 -6.71
CA ASP A 367 1.85 -23.50 -5.43
C ASP A 367 1.62 -25.01 -5.63
N PHE A 368 0.88 -25.40 -6.68
CA PHE A 368 0.62 -26.82 -6.98
C PHE A 368 1.85 -27.57 -7.50
N THR A 369 2.74 -26.91 -8.24
CA THR A 369 3.95 -27.53 -8.82
C THR A 369 5.11 -27.66 -7.82
N GLN A 370 5.18 -26.79 -6.81
CA GLN A 370 6.30 -26.75 -5.85
C GLN A 370 6.10 -27.59 -4.59
N ASP A 371 4.96 -28.28 -4.43
CA ASP A 371 4.63 -29.11 -3.25
C ASP A 371 4.95 -28.40 -1.91
N ASN A 372 4.68 -27.10 -1.85
CA ASN A 372 5.14 -26.23 -0.77
C ASN A 372 4.24 -26.43 0.48
N PRO A 373 4.74 -26.95 1.62
CA PRO A 373 3.93 -27.38 2.77
C PRO A 373 3.48 -26.23 3.69
N SER A 374 3.34 -25.02 3.16
CA SER A 374 2.91 -23.85 3.94
C SER A 374 1.45 -23.99 4.39
N TYR A 375 1.14 -23.43 5.57
CA TYR A 375 -0.17 -23.47 6.27
C TYR A 375 -1.36 -22.94 5.44
N ASP A 376 -1.12 -22.33 4.27
CA ASP A 376 -2.12 -21.72 3.38
C ASP A 376 -2.09 -22.34 1.96
N ALA A 377 -1.80 -23.65 1.88
CA ALA A 377 -1.65 -24.37 0.61
C ALA A 377 -2.91 -24.22 -0.27
N SER A 378 -2.73 -23.63 -1.47
CA SER A 378 -3.73 -23.61 -2.53
C SER A 378 -4.31 -25.03 -2.73
N PHE A 379 -5.63 -25.15 -2.87
CA PHE A 379 -6.31 -26.41 -3.13
C PHE A 379 -7.43 -26.22 -4.15
N LEU A 380 -7.74 -27.28 -4.90
CA LEU A 380 -8.96 -27.35 -5.71
C LEU A 380 -10.02 -28.15 -4.95
N LEU A 381 -11.27 -27.68 -5.04
CA LEU A 381 -12.42 -28.45 -4.57
C LEU A 381 -12.92 -29.31 -5.73
N ALA A 382 -12.93 -30.62 -5.53
CA ALA A 382 -13.54 -31.58 -6.43
C ALA A 382 -14.59 -32.38 -5.67
N LYS A 383 -15.64 -32.83 -6.34
CA LYS A 383 -16.60 -33.74 -5.73
C LYS A 383 -16.05 -35.16 -5.75
N SER A 384 -16.07 -35.85 -4.61
CA SER A 384 -15.86 -37.30 -4.55
C SER A 384 -17.11 -38.04 -5.05
N GLU A 385 -16.96 -39.35 -5.26
CA GLU A 385 -18.01 -40.24 -5.77
C GLU A 385 -19.27 -40.28 -4.86
N ASP A 386 -19.12 -39.95 -3.58
CA ASP A 386 -20.21 -39.83 -2.60
C ASP A 386 -20.86 -38.43 -2.56
N GLY A 387 -20.41 -37.49 -3.40
CA GLY A 387 -20.92 -36.14 -3.50
C GLY A 387 -20.34 -35.15 -2.47
N THR A 388 -19.38 -35.56 -1.64
CA THR A 388 -18.69 -34.66 -0.69
C THR A 388 -17.55 -33.88 -1.36
N ASP A 389 -17.20 -32.71 -0.80
CA ASP A 389 -16.14 -31.87 -1.35
C ASP A 389 -14.76 -32.39 -0.88
N ARG A 390 -13.98 -32.95 -1.80
CA ARG A 390 -12.59 -33.37 -1.62
C ARG A 390 -11.64 -32.23 -1.99
N GLN A 391 -10.69 -31.93 -1.10
CA GLN A 391 -9.58 -31.03 -1.39
C GLN A 391 -8.48 -31.76 -2.14
N ILE A 392 -8.11 -31.25 -3.31
CA ILE A 392 -7.01 -31.75 -4.14
C ILE A 392 -5.85 -30.75 -4.06
N LYS A 393 -4.64 -31.27 -3.84
CA LYS A 393 -3.39 -30.48 -3.66
C LYS A 393 -2.26 -31.02 -4.53
N GLY A 394 -1.17 -30.26 -4.60
CA GLY A 394 0.06 -30.67 -5.29
C GLY A 394 -0.15 -30.98 -6.78
N ARG A 395 0.56 -31.98 -7.27
CA ARG A 395 0.60 -32.34 -8.70
C ARG A 395 -0.78 -32.70 -9.29
N GLU A 396 -1.64 -33.37 -8.52
CA GLU A 396 -3.00 -33.72 -8.96
C GLU A 396 -3.84 -32.45 -9.23
N ALA A 397 -3.71 -31.43 -8.39
CA ALA A 397 -4.39 -30.15 -8.59
C ALA A 397 -3.84 -29.41 -9.83
N ALA A 398 -2.52 -29.47 -10.05
CA ALA A 398 -1.88 -28.90 -11.23
C ALA A 398 -2.39 -29.53 -12.53
N GLU A 399 -2.55 -30.85 -12.56
CA GLU A 399 -3.05 -31.59 -13.72
C GLU A 399 -4.52 -31.29 -14.03
N ILE A 400 -5.38 -31.23 -13.01
CA ILE A 400 -6.80 -30.89 -13.18
C ILE A 400 -6.94 -29.46 -13.71
N MET A 401 -6.22 -28.50 -13.12
CA MET A 401 -6.20 -27.13 -13.59
C MET A 401 -5.70 -27.04 -15.04
N THR A 402 -4.65 -27.80 -15.38
CA THR A 402 -4.10 -27.85 -16.74
C THR A 402 -5.14 -28.34 -17.73
N ARG A 403 -5.83 -29.45 -17.43
CA ARG A 403 -6.91 -29.98 -18.27
C ARG A 403 -8.05 -28.98 -18.46
N GLN A 404 -8.47 -28.29 -17.39
CA GLN A 404 -9.52 -27.27 -17.46
C GLN A 404 -9.10 -26.07 -18.32
N LYS A 405 -7.86 -25.57 -18.17
CA LYS A 405 -7.38 -24.43 -18.95
C LYS A 405 -7.10 -24.80 -20.40
N ASN A 406 -6.66 -26.02 -20.66
CA ASN A 406 -6.47 -26.57 -22.01
C ASN A 406 -7.81 -26.70 -22.73
N SER A 407 -8.85 -27.22 -22.07
CA SER A 407 -10.19 -27.32 -22.69
C SER A 407 -10.78 -25.95 -23.05
N GLU A 408 -10.62 -24.93 -22.18
CA GLU A 408 -10.98 -23.55 -22.52
C GLU A 408 -10.18 -23.01 -23.72
N ALA A 409 -8.88 -23.33 -23.80
CA ALA A 409 -8.01 -22.90 -24.89
C ALA A 409 -8.38 -23.56 -26.23
N VAL A 410 -8.68 -24.86 -26.21
CA VAL A 410 -9.18 -25.64 -27.36
C VAL A 410 -10.49 -25.05 -27.89
N GLN A 411 -11.43 -24.71 -27.00
CA GLN A 411 -12.67 -24.04 -27.42
C GLN A 411 -12.40 -22.68 -28.08
N ARG A 412 -11.45 -21.89 -27.55
CA ARG A 412 -11.05 -20.61 -28.15
C ARG A 412 -10.39 -20.81 -29.53
N ALA A 413 -9.54 -21.82 -29.68
CA ALA A 413 -8.90 -22.17 -30.95
C ALA A 413 -9.94 -22.58 -32.01
N LYS A 414 -10.95 -23.37 -31.62
CA LYS A 414 -12.06 -23.76 -32.51
C LYS A 414 -12.86 -22.55 -33.01
N LEU A 415 -13.16 -21.59 -32.13
CA LEU A 415 -13.85 -20.35 -32.50
C LEU A 415 -12.99 -19.41 -33.37
N TRP A 416 -11.66 -19.47 -33.23
CA TRP A 416 -10.75 -18.74 -34.10
C TRP A 416 -10.69 -19.37 -35.49
N PHE A 417 -10.53 -20.69 -35.57
CA PHE A 417 -10.53 -21.45 -36.82
C PHE A 417 -11.78 -21.19 -37.66
N GLY A 418 -12.97 -21.26 -37.03
CA GLY A 418 -14.23 -20.94 -37.72
C GLY A 418 -14.24 -19.53 -38.32
N ARG A 419 -13.83 -18.52 -37.52
CA ARG A 419 -13.79 -17.11 -37.99
C ARG A 419 -12.79 -16.88 -39.11
N GLU A 420 -11.65 -17.55 -39.09
CA GLU A 420 -10.63 -17.38 -40.13
C GLU A 420 -11.02 -18.12 -41.41
N SER A 421 -11.60 -19.32 -41.27
CA SER A 421 -12.21 -20.05 -42.40
C SER A 421 -13.29 -19.22 -43.09
N ASP A 422 -14.19 -18.58 -42.34
CA ASP A 422 -15.22 -17.69 -42.88
C ASP A 422 -14.64 -16.52 -43.69
N LYS A 423 -13.52 -15.93 -43.25
CA LYS A 423 -12.85 -14.86 -44.00
C LYS A 423 -12.25 -15.37 -45.31
N ILE A 424 -11.65 -16.56 -45.29
CA ILE A 424 -11.08 -17.19 -46.48
C ILE A 424 -12.20 -17.54 -47.46
N ASN A 425 -13.33 -18.08 -46.98
CA ASN A 425 -14.53 -18.35 -47.77
C ASN A 425 -15.11 -17.07 -48.38
N HIS A 426 -15.25 -16.01 -47.58
CA HIS A 426 -15.75 -14.72 -48.07
C HIS A 426 -14.82 -14.11 -49.13
N TRP A 427 -13.50 -14.18 -48.92
CA TRP A 427 -12.52 -13.76 -49.91
C TRP A 427 -12.64 -14.56 -51.22
N PHE A 428 -12.86 -15.86 -51.14
CA PHE A 428 -13.02 -16.73 -52.30
C PHE A 428 -14.28 -16.36 -53.09
N GLU A 429 -15.43 -16.27 -52.43
CA GLU A 429 -16.70 -15.88 -53.08
C GLU A 429 -16.62 -14.50 -53.73
N LYS A 430 -16.04 -13.52 -53.03
CA LYS A 430 -15.80 -12.18 -53.60
C LYS A 430 -14.88 -12.22 -54.83
N SER A 431 -13.89 -13.11 -54.83
CA SER A 431 -12.99 -13.30 -55.97
C SER A 431 -13.72 -13.93 -57.15
N LYS A 432 -14.61 -14.91 -56.92
CA LYS A 432 -15.47 -15.50 -57.97
C LYS A 432 -16.35 -14.45 -58.63
N THR A 433 -17.06 -13.65 -57.83
CA THR A 433 -17.93 -12.57 -58.35
C THR A 433 -17.13 -11.56 -59.16
N LYS A 434 -15.92 -11.21 -58.73
CA LYS A 434 -15.05 -10.28 -59.45
C LYS A 434 -14.56 -10.84 -60.77
N ILE A 435 -14.16 -12.12 -60.81
CA ILE A 435 -13.72 -12.81 -62.03
C ILE A 435 -14.89 -12.95 -63.03
N ALA A 436 -16.10 -13.21 -62.53
CA ALA A 436 -17.30 -13.29 -63.37
C ALA A 436 -17.63 -11.95 -64.06
N GLY A 437 -17.23 -10.82 -63.48
CA GLY A 437 -17.42 -9.48 -64.05
C GLY A 437 -16.31 -9.01 -65.00
N TYR A 438 -15.29 -9.84 -65.30
CA TYR A 438 -14.24 -9.47 -66.24
C TYR A 438 -14.66 -9.71 -67.70
N ASP A 439 -14.35 -8.73 -68.55
CA ASP A 439 -14.51 -8.80 -70.00
C ASP A 439 -13.31 -9.52 -70.63
N ILE A 440 -13.27 -10.84 -70.48
CA ILE A 440 -12.19 -11.74 -70.92
C ILE A 440 -12.78 -13.02 -71.52
N SER A 441 -11.96 -13.77 -72.26
CA SER A 441 -12.37 -15.05 -72.85
C SER A 441 -12.70 -16.09 -71.77
N GLU A 442 -13.53 -17.07 -72.12
CA GLU A 442 -13.96 -18.11 -71.19
C GLU A 442 -12.80 -19.02 -70.73
N GLU A 443 -11.82 -19.25 -71.62
CA GLU A 443 -10.59 -19.98 -71.32
C GLU A 443 -9.70 -19.23 -70.31
N GLU A 444 -9.50 -17.92 -70.49
CA GLU A 444 -8.74 -17.09 -69.55
C GLU A 444 -9.46 -16.98 -68.20
N ARG A 445 -10.79 -16.83 -68.22
CA ARG A 445 -11.61 -16.80 -67.00
C ARG A 445 -11.46 -18.09 -66.20
N ASN A 446 -11.51 -19.24 -66.86
CA ASN A 446 -11.34 -20.55 -66.24
C ASN A 446 -9.92 -20.75 -65.69
N SER A 447 -8.89 -20.29 -66.40
CA SER A 447 -7.50 -20.32 -65.90
C SER A 447 -7.32 -19.49 -64.63
N ILE A 448 -7.87 -18.27 -64.60
CA ILE A 448 -7.85 -17.41 -63.41
C ILE A 448 -8.63 -18.03 -62.26
N TYR A 449 -9.79 -18.65 -62.55
CA TYR A 449 -10.61 -19.33 -61.56
C TYR A 449 -9.86 -20.51 -60.92
N SER A 450 -9.22 -21.36 -61.72
CA SER A 450 -8.40 -22.47 -61.23
C SER A 450 -7.24 -21.97 -60.35
N SER A 451 -6.55 -20.91 -60.75
CA SER A 451 -5.47 -20.30 -59.94
C SER A 451 -5.97 -19.73 -58.59
N VAL A 452 -7.17 -19.16 -58.56
CA VAL A 452 -7.78 -18.66 -57.31
C VAL A 452 -8.28 -19.81 -56.44
N GLN A 453 -8.80 -20.87 -57.04
CA GLN A 453 -9.23 -22.08 -56.34
C GLN A 453 -8.04 -22.83 -55.72
N GLU A 454 -6.90 -22.95 -56.42
CA GLU A 454 -5.67 -23.49 -55.84
C GLU A 454 -5.19 -22.66 -54.64
N ARG A 455 -5.22 -21.34 -54.74
CA ARG A 455 -4.87 -20.43 -53.63
C ARG A 455 -5.83 -20.54 -52.45
N TYR A 456 -7.12 -20.76 -52.72
CA TYR A 456 -8.12 -21.02 -51.69
C TYR A 456 -7.85 -22.34 -50.97
N ASN A 457 -7.67 -23.43 -51.72
CA ASN A 457 -7.38 -24.75 -51.16
C ASN A 457 -6.12 -24.69 -50.29
N LYS A 458 -5.03 -24.09 -50.79
CA LYS A 458 -3.80 -23.92 -50.03
C LYS A 458 -4.01 -23.15 -48.73
N LYS A 459 -4.76 -22.04 -48.75
CA LYS A 459 -5.05 -21.25 -47.54
C LYS A 459 -5.87 -22.02 -46.51
N ILE A 460 -6.83 -22.82 -46.96
CA ILE A 460 -7.64 -23.67 -46.07
C ILE A 460 -6.79 -24.79 -45.49
N ASP A 461 -5.96 -25.45 -46.31
CA ASP A 461 -5.06 -26.52 -45.88
C ASP A 461 -4.02 -26.00 -44.88
N ASP A 462 -3.40 -24.85 -45.15
CA ASP A 462 -2.44 -24.19 -44.25
C ASP A 462 -3.13 -23.85 -42.90
N LEU A 463 -4.34 -23.28 -42.93
CA LEU A 463 -5.12 -22.96 -41.74
C LEU A 463 -5.51 -24.23 -40.94
N GLN A 464 -5.85 -25.30 -41.64
CA GLN A 464 -6.22 -26.58 -41.02
C GLN A 464 -5.01 -27.24 -40.37
N GLN A 465 -3.84 -27.20 -41.00
CA GLN A 465 -2.58 -27.67 -40.41
C GLN A 465 -2.20 -26.85 -39.18
N GLU A 466 -2.31 -25.52 -39.23
CA GLU A 466 -2.06 -24.64 -38.07
C GLU A 466 -3.01 -24.96 -36.91
N TYR A 467 -4.30 -25.15 -37.19
CA TYR A 467 -5.29 -25.53 -36.19
C TYR A 467 -4.99 -26.89 -35.56
N GLN A 468 -4.70 -27.92 -36.36
CA GLN A 468 -4.38 -29.27 -35.86
C GLN A 468 -3.11 -29.26 -35.01
N GLY A 469 -2.08 -28.52 -35.44
CA GLY A 469 -0.85 -28.35 -34.67
C GLY A 469 -1.09 -27.69 -33.31
N GLU A 470 -1.92 -26.65 -33.25
CA GLU A 470 -2.23 -25.96 -32.00
C GLU A 470 -3.09 -26.82 -31.05
N ILE A 471 -4.05 -27.60 -31.57
CA ILE A 471 -4.83 -28.55 -30.75
C ILE A 471 -3.93 -29.64 -30.17
N ALA A 472 -3.09 -30.26 -30.99
CA ALA A 472 -2.15 -31.29 -30.53
C ALA A 472 -1.20 -30.76 -29.45
N ARG A 473 -0.74 -29.50 -29.59
CA ARG A 473 0.06 -28.83 -28.56
C ARG A 473 -0.72 -28.62 -27.27
N LEU A 474 -1.97 -28.15 -27.34
CA LEU A 474 -2.80 -27.89 -26.16
C LEU A 474 -3.23 -29.16 -25.43
N GLU A 475 -3.47 -30.26 -26.14
CA GLU A 475 -3.88 -31.54 -25.55
C GLU A 475 -2.75 -32.23 -24.80
N ASN A 476 -1.50 -32.09 -25.27
CA ASN A 476 -0.32 -32.73 -24.68
C ASN A 476 0.47 -31.84 -23.71
N ARG A 477 0.01 -30.61 -23.46
CA ARG A 477 0.73 -29.64 -22.64
C ARG A 477 0.81 -30.04 -21.17
N THR A 478 2.00 -30.04 -20.59
CA THR A 478 2.25 -30.34 -19.17
C THR A 478 1.92 -29.15 -18.24
N PRO A 479 1.78 -29.37 -16.91
CA PRO A 479 1.59 -28.27 -15.97
C PRO A 479 2.72 -27.22 -15.99
N ASP A 480 3.98 -27.65 -16.14
CA ASP A 480 5.14 -26.76 -16.20
C ASP A 480 5.15 -25.91 -17.49
N GLU A 481 4.78 -26.51 -18.62
CA GLU A 481 4.62 -25.79 -19.89
C GLU A 481 3.46 -24.79 -19.85
N LEU A 482 2.35 -25.15 -19.18
CA LEU A 482 1.25 -24.22 -18.94
C LEU A 482 1.70 -23.05 -18.06
N LEU A 483 2.46 -23.33 -17.00
CA LEU A 483 3.01 -22.30 -16.11
C LEU A 483 3.94 -21.36 -16.89
N GLY A 484 4.83 -21.90 -17.72
CA GLY A 484 5.69 -21.12 -18.62
C GLY A 484 4.88 -20.20 -19.53
N ALA A 485 3.86 -20.73 -20.22
CA ALA A 485 2.97 -19.95 -21.08
C ALA A 485 2.20 -18.86 -20.32
N PHE A 486 1.77 -19.13 -19.08
CA PHE A 486 1.13 -18.12 -18.23
C PHE A 486 2.11 -17.03 -17.80
N LYS A 487 3.35 -17.36 -17.43
CA LYS A 487 4.40 -16.37 -17.09
C LYS A 487 4.74 -15.47 -18.28
N GLU A 488 4.88 -16.03 -19.48
CA GLU A 488 5.07 -15.24 -20.70
C GLU A 488 3.89 -14.28 -20.95
N ARG A 489 2.66 -14.80 -20.83
CA ARG A 489 1.47 -13.95 -20.97
C ARG A 489 1.41 -12.89 -19.88
N GLN A 490 1.85 -13.19 -18.66
CA GLN A 490 1.86 -12.28 -17.53
C GLN A 490 2.78 -11.09 -17.80
N VAL A 491 3.98 -11.33 -18.35
CA VAL A 491 4.89 -10.26 -18.79
C VAL A 491 4.22 -9.33 -19.81
N ILE A 492 3.56 -9.90 -20.83
CA ILE A 492 2.87 -9.12 -21.88
C ILE A 492 1.70 -8.32 -21.30
N VAL A 493 0.88 -8.94 -20.46
CA VAL A 493 -0.30 -8.31 -19.84
C VAL A 493 0.14 -7.22 -18.87
N ASN A 494 1.19 -7.44 -18.07
CA ASN A 494 1.75 -6.45 -17.16
C ASN A 494 2.28 -5.24 -17.92
N LYS A 495 3.06 -5.44 -18.99
CA LYS A 495 3.54 -4.34 -19.84
C LYS A 495 2.39 -3.54 -20.45
N ARG A 496 1.33 -4.21 -20.91
CA ARG A 496 0.13 -3.56 -21.46
C ARG A 496 -0.68 -2.83 -20.38
N PHE A 497 -0.77 -3.42 -19.19
CA PHE A 497 -1.44 -2.83 -18.03
C PHE A 497 -0.72 -1.55 -17.62
N GLU A 498 0.58 -1.60 -17.34
CA GLU A 498 1.40 -0.44 -16.95
C GLU A 498 1.33 0.69 -17.97
N LYS A 499 1.45 0.37 -19.27
CA LYS A 499 1.37 1.37 -20.34
C LYS A 499 0.02 2.09 -20.38
N ARG A 500 -1.08 1.38 -20.06
CA ARG A 500 -2.46 1.89 -20.16
C ARG A 500 -3.08 2.31 -18.82
N LYS A 501 -2.30 2.41 -17.75
CA LYS A 501 -2.75 3.07 -16.51
C LYS A 501 -3.26 4.48 -16.80
N SER A 502 -4.35 4.85 -16.14
CA SER A 502 -4.93 6.18 -16.23
C SER A 502 -3.98 7.23 -15.62
N LEU A 503 -4.17 8.52 -15.93
CA LEU A 503 -3.30 9.56 -15.35
C LEU A 503 -3.44 9.63 -13.83
N ALA A 504 -4.66 9.40 -13.32
CA ALA A 504 -4.92 9.30 -11.89
C ALA A 504 -4.17 8.14 -11.23
N GLN A 505 -4.19 6.94 -11.83
CA GLN A 505 -3.42 5.79 -11.32
C GLN A 505 -1.93 6.10 -11.27
N LYS A 506 -1.39 6.73 -12.33
CA LYS A 506 0.03 7.11 -12.37
C LYS A 506 0.38 8.14 -11.29
N ALA A 507 -0.50 9.11 -11.07
CA ALA A 507 -0.34 10.12 -10.03
C ALA A 507 -0.32 9.49 -8.63
N LEU A 508 -1.25 8.58 -8.36
CA LEU A 508 -1.31 7.84 -7.11
C LEU A 508 -0.09 6.94 -6.92
N ASP A 509 0.33 6.20 -7.96
CA ASP A 509 1.52 5.34 -7.89
C ASP A 509 2.79 6.16 -7.57
N LEU A 510 2.95 7.34 -8.18
CA LEU A 510 4.06 8.26 -7.88
C LEU A 510 3.93 8.85 -6.47
N HIS A 511 2.73 9.28 -6.08
CA HIS A 511 2.45 9.81 -4.75
C HIS A 511 2.79 8.78 -3.67
N PHE A 512 2.37 7.53 -3.85
CA PHE A 512 2.73 6.45 -2.94
C PHE A 512 4.24 6.23 -2.90
N ARG A 513 4.87 6.08 -4.07
CA ARG A 513 6.29 5.76 -4.17
C ARG A 513 7.18 6.81 -3.52
N PHE A 514 6.84 8.08 -3.69
CA PHE A 514 7.68 9.18 -3.23
C PHE A 514 7.25 9.76 -1.88
N ASN A 515 5.97 9.70 -1.51
CA ASN A 515 5.46 10.39 -0.31
C ASN A 515 5.15 9.47 0.88
N HIS A 516 4.89 8.18 0.68
CA HIS A 516 4.28 7.34 1.73
C HIS A 516 4.90 5.95 1.94
N ILE A 517 6.01 5.60 1.28
CA ILE A 517 6.66 4.29 1.53
C ILE A 517 7.19 4.16 2.98
N GLY A 518 7.36 5.25 3.74
CA GLY A 518 7.94 5.21 5.08
C GLY A 518 7.06 4.81 6.28
N ASN A 519 5.76 4.51 6.14
CA ASN A 519 4.85 4.36 7.32
C ASN A 519 3.93 3.14 7.33
N GLN A 520 4.06 2.20 6.39
CA GLN A 520 3.56 0.85 6.63
C GLN A 520 4.73 0.10 7.27
N LYS A 521 4.53 -0.71 8.33
CA LYS A 521 5.45 -1.82 8.60
C LYS A 521 5.56 -2.61 7.30
N SER A 522 6.60 -2.28 6.54
CA SER A 522 6.55 -2.45 5.09
C SER A 522 6.84 -3.91 4.80
N GLN A 523 6.55 -4.31 3.58
CA GLN A 523 7.16 -5.50 3.05
C GLN A 523 8.68 -5.47 3.28
N GLU A 524 9.31 -4.29 3.44
CA GLU A 524 10.72 -4.12 3.83
C GLU A 524 11.03 -4.46 5.30
N GLU A 525 10.16 -4.32 6.30
CA GLU A 525 10.48 -4.89 7.64
C GLU A 525 10.48 -6.42 7.56
N ARG A 526 9.56 -7.00 6.78
CA ARG A 526 9.55 -8.45 6.51
C ARG A 526 10.67 -8.89 5.59
N ASP A 527 11.11 -8.03 4.67
CA ASP A 527 12.20 -8.29 3.75
C ASP A 527 13.55 -7.99 4.42
N GLN A 528 13.63 -7.10 5.41
CA GLN A 528 14.77 -6.87 6.31
C GLN A 528 14.87 -7.95 7.38
N GLU A 529 13.75 -8.40 7.96
CA GLU A 529 13.71 -9.60 8.81
C GLU A 529 14.09 -10.82 7.98
N ARG A 530 13.60 -10.96 6.74
CA ARG A 530 14.05 -12.01 5.82
C ARG A 530 15.48 -11.82 5.36
N GLU A 531 15.99 -10.61 5.18
CA GLU A 531 17.37 -10.35 4.78
C GLU A 531 18.31 -10.64 5.95
N HIS A 532 17.94 -10.26 7.17
CA HIS A 532 18.61 -10.65 8.39
C HIS A 532 18.54 -12.16 8.59
N GLU A 533 17.38 -12.80 8.36
CA GLU A 533 17.19 -14.25 8.44
C GLU A 533 18.01 -14.97 7.35
N VAL A 534 18.06 -14.44 6.13
CA VAL A 534 18.86 -14.98 5.01
C VAL A 534 20.35 -14.76 5.27
N ASN A 535 20.76 -13.63 5.83
CA ASN A 535 22.16 -13.35 6.17
C ASN A 535 22.61 -14.21 7.36
N GLU A 536 21.78 -14.39 8.38
CA GLU A 536 22.01 -15.36 9.45
C GLU A 536 22.00 -16.80 8.90
N ARG A 537 21.13 -17.13 7.92
CA ARG A 537 21.13 -18.43 7.23
C ARG A 537 22.42 -18.64 6.45
N ILE A 538 22.91 -17.63 5.72
CA ILE A 538 24.17 -17.67 4.98
C ILE A 538 25.32 -17.86 5.96
N LYS A 539 25.37 -17.09 7.05
CA LYS A 539 26.40 -17.18 8.08
C LYS A 539 26.43 -18.55 8.75
N ASN A 540 25.25 -19.11 9.09
CA ASN A 540 25.12 -20.46 9.63
C ASN A 540 25.52 -21.53 8.60
N LEU A 541 25.12 -21.37 7.33
CA LEU A 541 25.53 -22.28 6.25
C LEU A 541 27.03 -22.19 5.92
N GLU A 542 27.64 -21.01 6.03
CA GLU A 542 29.09 -20.80 5.86
C GLU A 542 29.86 -21.43 7.03
N ALA A 543 29.37 -21.32 8.27
CA ALA A 543 29.92 -22.03 9.42
C ALA A 543 29.79 -23.55 9.28
N GLU A 544 28.62 -24.04 8.84
CA GLU A 544 28.38 -25.46 8.57
C GLU A 544 29.22 -25.99 7.40
N TYR A 545 29.43 -25.20 6.35
CA TYR A 545 30.28 -25.54 5.22
C TYR A 545 31.74 -25.66 5.65
N THR A 546 32.22 -24.71 6.46
CA THR A 546 33.57 -24.73 7.04
C THR A 546 33.79 -25.95 7.94
N SER A 547 32.79 -26.29 8.76
CA SER A 547 32.81 -27.51 9.59
C SER A 547 32.82 -28.80 8.74
N SER A 548 32.02 -28.86 7.67
CA SER A 548 32.04 -29.99 6.74
C SER A 548 33.36 -30.13 6.00
N LEU A 549 34.01 -29.02 5.61
CA LEU A 549 35.36 -29.02 5.03
C LEU A 549 36.41 -29.55 6.01
N SER A 550 36.39 -29.10 7.26
CA SER A 550 37.28 -29.63 8.31
C SER A 550 37.07 -31.13 8.51
N HIS A 551 35.82 -31.60 8.48
CA HIS A 551 35.52 -33.03 8.62
C HIS A 551 36.02 -33.85 7.42
N VAL A 552 35.94 -33.30 6.20
CA VAL A 552 36.53 -33.90 4.99
C VAL A 552 38.05 -33.99 5.12
N GLU A 553 38.71 -32.95 5.62
CA GLU A 553 40.16 -32.94 5.87
C GLU A 553 40.57 -33.99 6.93
N ASP A 554 39.81 -34.11 8.03
CA ASP A 554 40.06 -35.09 9.08
C ASP A 554 39.90 -36.53 8.58
N LEU A 555 38.81 -36.83 7.86
CA LEU A 555 38.56 -38.15 7.29
C LEU A 555 39.60 -38.53 6.24
N THR A 556 40.02 -37.56 5.41
CA THR A 556 41.09 -37.77 4.42
C THR A 556 42.41 -38.10 5.10
N THR A 557 42.76 -37.35 6.15
CA THR A 557 43.99 -37.58 6.93
C THR A 557 43.98 -38.95 7.62
N LEU A 558 42.83 -39.36 8.16
CA LEU A 558 42.66 -40.64 8.83
C LEU A 558 42.77 -41.82 7.84
N LEU A 559 42.16 -41.68 6.66
CA LEU A 559 42.29 -42.65 5.57
C LEU A 559 43.74 -42.77 5.06
N GLU A 560 44.45 -41.67 4.90
CA GLU A 560 45.86 -41.70 4.47
C GLU A 560 46.80 -42.31 5.52
N ARG A 561 46.50 -42.12 6.82
CA ARG A 561 47.33 -42.64 7.92
C ARG A 561 47.12 -44.13 8.15
N ASP A 562 45.87 -44.56 8.24
CA ASP A 562 45.51 -45.91 8.66
C ASP A 562 45.51 -46.90 7.48
N TYR A 563 45.38 -46.40 6.24
CA TYR A 563 45.31 -47.21 5.02
C TYR A 563 46.17 -46.65 3.87
N PRO A 564 47.48 -46.42 4.09
CA PRO A 564 48.36 -45.78 3.11
C PRO A 564 48.50 -46.59 1.81
N GLU A 565 48.36 -47.92 1.85
CA GLU A 565 48.38 -48.78 0.66
C GLU A 565 47.19 -48.54 -0.29
N PHE A 566 46.11 -47.91 0.17
CA PHE A 566 44.91 -47.61 -0.61
C PHE A 566 44.85 -46.17 -1.13
N LYS A 567 45.94 -45.40 -0.99
CA LYS A 567 46.01 -43.97 -1.31
C LYS A 567 45.56 -43.61 -2.73
N GLU A 568 45.90 -44.42 -3.73
CA GLU A 568 45.48 -44.20 -5.13
C GLU A 568 43.97 -44.40 -5.34
N CYS A 569 43.30 -45.16 -4.47
CA CYS A 569 41.85 -45.41 -4.53
C CYS A 569 41.02 -44.39 -3.74
N ILE A 570 41.62 -43.58 -2.86
CA ILE A 570 40.91 -42.60 -2.01
C ILE A 570 40.25 -41.48 -2.85
N PHE A 571 40.83 -41.15 -4.01
CA PHE A 571 40.41 -40.01 -4.84
C PHE A 571 39.87 -40.38 -6.23
N SER A 572 39.87 -41.67 -6.60
CA SER A 572 39.27 -42.12 -7.86
C SER A 572 37.76 -42.27 -7.66
N ASN A 573 37.01 -41.25 -8.08
CA ASN A 573 35.55 -41.17 -7.97
C ASN A 573 34.78 -42.13 -8.89
N GLU A 574 35.42 -43.20 -9.36
CA GLU A 574 34.90 -44.07 -10.40
C GLU A 574 34.40 -45.39 -9.82
N ALA A 575 33.10 -45.42 -9.51
CA ALA A 575 32.35 -46.65 -9.21
C ALA A 575 32.02 -47.42 -10.51
N ASN A 576 33.01 -47.63 -11.38
CA ASN A 576 32.92 -48.47 -12.56
C ASN A 576 33.74 -49.76 -12.33
N ALA A 577 33.54 -50.78 -13.17
CA ALA A 577 34.15 -52.10 -13.02
C ALA A 577 35.69 -52.05 -12.87
N GLU A 578 36.33 -51.03 -13.45
CA GLU A 578 37.77 -50.79 -13.38
C GLU A 578 38.27 -50.37 -11.97
N GLY A 579 37.45 -49.61 -11.23
CA GLY A 579 37.73 -49.23 -9.84
C GLY A 579 37.64 -50.42 -8.87
N GLN A 580 36.69 -51.34 -9.10
CA GLN A 580 36.58 -52.59 -8.32
C GLN A 580 37.76 -53.54 -8.58
N ASP A 581 38.22 -53.63 -9.83
CA ASP A 581 39.40 -54.43 -10.18
C ASP A 581 40.67 -53.88 -9.51
N LYS A 582 40.88 -52.56 -9.49
CA LYS A 582 42.02 -51.94 -8.78
C LYS A 582 41.96 -52.18 -7.27
N LEU A 583 40.78 -52.05 -6.65
CA LEU A 583 40.59 -52.32 -5.23
C LEU A 583 40.83 -53.79 -4.88
N SER A 584 40.40 -54.70 -5.75
CA SER A 584 40.67 -56.14 -5.65
C SER A 584 42.17 -56.43 -5.74
N VAL A 585 42.89 -55.80 -6.67
CA VAL A 585 44.35 -55.95 -6.80
C VAL A 585 45.10 -55.43 -5.56
N VAL A 586 44.74 -54.25 -5.04
CA VAL A 586 45.36 -53.70 -3.82
C VAL A 586 45.07 -54.60 -2.61
N TYR A 587 43.83 -55.09 -2.47
CA TYR A 587 43.45 -56.06 -1.43
C TYR A 587 44.28 -57.36 -1.53
N GLN A 588 44.42 -57.93 -2.73
CA GLN A 588 45.23 -59.13 -2.93
C GLN A 588 46.70 -58.87 -2.60
N ASN A 589 47.25 -57.70 -2.94
CA ASN A 589 48.63 -57.34 -2.61
C ASN A 589 48.84 -57.20 -1.10
N TYR A 590 47.90 -56.55 -0.38
CA TYR A 590 47.95 -56.43 1.07
C TYR A 590 47.85 -57.80 1.78
N LYS A 591 46.91 -58.64 1.34
CA LYS A 591 46.77 -60.03 1.80
C LYS A 591 48.04 -60.84 1.54
N ASN A 592 48.62 -60.73 0.34
CA ASN A 592 49.85 -61.44 -0.03
C ASN A 592 51.07 -60.98 0.79
N LYS A 593 51.15 -59.70 1.16
CA LYS A 593 52.21 -59.18 2.04
C LYS A 593 52.11 -59.76 3.46
N LEU A 594 50.90 -59.79 4.04
CA LEU A 594 50.65 -60.40 5.34
C LEU A 594 50.92 -61.91 5.34
N LEU A 595 50.46 -62.62 4.32
CA LEU A 595 50.73 -64.05 4.13
C LEU A 595 52.21 -64.33 3.88
N GLY A 596 52.92 -63.43 3.20
CA GLY A 596 54.36 -63.49 3.00
C GLY A 596 55.12 -63.47 4.33
N ASN A 597 54.80 -62.50 5.20
CA ASN A 597 55.40 -62.40 6.52
C ASN A 597 55.11 -63.64 7.39
N LEU A 598 53.86 -64.13 7.37
CA LEU A 598 53.48 -65.33 8.12
C LEU A 598 54.17 -66.58 7.55
N ARG A 599 54.34 -66.68 6.23
CA ARG A 599 55.06 -67.78 5.57
C ARG A 599 56.54 -67.77 5.95
N THR A 600 57.18 -66.60 6.01
CA THR A 600 58.55 -66.46 6.51
C THR A 600 58.65 -66.89 7.97
N GLU A 601 57.71 -66.46 8.83
CA GLU A 601 57.69 -66.86 10.25
C GLU A 601 57.47 -68.38 10.41
N TYR A 602 56.57 -68.95 9.63
CA TYR A 602 56.33 -70.40 9.60
C TYR A 602 57.58 -71.16 9.16
N GLN A 603 58.25 -70.69 8.09
CA GLN A 603 59.47 -71.32 7.59
C GLN A 603 60.61 -71.24 8.63
N ASP A 604 60.81 -70.07 9.26
CA ASP A 604 61.78 -69.89 10.34
C ASP A 604 61.51 -70.80 11.54
N ARG A 605 60.24 -71.03 11.89
CA ARG A 605 59.85 -71.94 12.98
C ARG A 605 60.04 -73.40 12.58
N ARG A 606 59.72 -73.74 11.33
CA ARG A 606 59.91 -75.08 10.76
C ARG A 606 61.38 -75.44 10.68
N ASP A 607 62.23 -74.55 10.15
CA ASP A 607 63.68 -74.76 10.03
C ASP A 607 64.32 -74.95 11.41
N ARG A 608 63.85 -74.22 12.43
CA ARG A 608 64.25 -74.43 13.84
C ARG A 608 63.87 -75.82 14.35
N ILE A 609 62.66 -76.29 14.05
CA ILE A 609 62.20 -77.64 14.44
C ILE A 609 63.00 -78.72 13.71
N GLU A 610 63.23 -78.58 12.41
CA GLU A 610 64.04 -79.51 11.60
C GLU A 610 65.51 -79.53 12.05
N SER A 611 66.09 -78.38 12.41
CA SER A 611 67.42 -78.31 13.00
C SER A 611 67.48 -79.02 14.35
N GLN A 612 66.49 -78.83 15.22
CA GLN A 612 66.40 -79.54 16.49
C GLN A 612 66.23 -81.06 16.30
N GLN A 613 65.45 -81.47 15.30
CA GLN A 613 65.28 -82.87 14.91
C GLN A 613 66.60 -83.48 14.44
N LYS A 614 67.35 -82.81 13.57
CA LYS A 614 68.67 -83.27 13.09
C LYS A 614 69.70 -83.41 14.20
N THR A 615 69.78 -82.42 15.09
CA THR A 615 70.69 -82.47 16.26
C THR A 615 70.31 -83.62 17.20
N ARG A 616 69.01 -83.87 17.42
CA ARG A 616 68.56 -85.00 18.24
C ARG A 616 68.77 -86.35 17.56
N ALA A 617 68.51 -86.47 16.26
CA ALA A 617 68.76 -87.69 15.49
C ALA A 617 70.26 -88.07 15.50
N HIS A 618 71.16 -87.09 15.35
CA HIS A 618 72.60 -87.31 15.48
C HIS A 618 73.01 -87.78 16.89
N ASN A 619 72.38 -87.23 17.94
CA ASN A 619 72.60 -87.69 19.31
C ASN A 619 72.02 -89.10 19.57
N PHE A 620 70.92 -89.47 18.88
CA PHE A 620 70.28 -90.79 19.00
C PHE A 620 71.08 -91.91 18.32
N GLU A 621 71.70 -91.65 17.15
CA GLU A 621 72.60 -92.61 16.48
C GLU A 621 73.82 -92.99 17.32
N GLN A 622 74.27 -92.10 18.23
CA GLN A 622 75.36 -92.40 19.16
C GLN A 622 74.93 -93.17 20.41
N SER A 623 73.63 -93.21 20.75
CA SER A 623 73.15 -93.74 22.03
C SER A 623 72.39 -95.07 21.97
N GLY A 624 72.02 -95.58 20.78
CA GLY A 624 71.47 -96.93 20.61
C GLY A 624 70.16 -97.24 21.35
N VAL A 625 69.25 -96.26 21.48
CA VAL A 625 67.94 -96.43 22.15
C VAL A 625 66.77 -96.25 21.17
N ASP A 626 65.79 -97.14 21.29
CA ASP A 626 64.72 -97.48 20.34
C ASP A 626 63.50 -96.51 20.35
N VAL A 627 63.08 -96.20 19.11
CA VAL A 627 61.83 -95.69 18.46
C VAL A 627 60.72 -94.86 19.15
N ASP A 628 60.55 -94.75 20.47
CA ASP A 628 59.33 -94.09 21.02
C ASP A 628 59.31 -92.54 20.98
N ASN A 629 60.43 -91.88 20.61
CA ASN A 629 60.50 -90.41 20.54
C ASN A 629 60.21 -89.83 19.13
N ALA A 630 60.07 -90.66 18.10
CA ALA A 630 59.76 -90.21 16.75
C ALA A 630 58.28 -89.74 16.61
N GLU A 631 57.34 -90.37 17.32
CA GLU A 631 55.92 -89.97 17.34
C GLU A 631 55.70 -88.58 17.99
N LEU A 632 56.48 -88.25 19.03
CA LEU A 632 56.45 -86.93 19.69
C LEU A 632 56.95 -85.80 18.77
N LEU A 633 57.78 -86.11 17.78
CA LEU A 633 58.37 -85.15 16.84
C LEU A 633 57.50 -84.92 15.59
N ILE A 634 56.86 -85.97 15.06
CA ILE A 634 55.83 -85.84 14.01
C ILE A 634 54.67 -84.97 14.52
N GLY A 635 54.24 -85.17 15.77
CA GLY A 635 53.17 -84.37 16.39
C GLY A 635 53.50 -82.89 16.62
N LEU A 636 54.77 -82.45 16.55
CA LEU A 636 55.13 -81.03 16.63
C LEU A 636 55.03 -80.32 15.27
N GLN A 637 55.36 -81.02 14.19
CA GLN A 637 55.19 -80.51 12.83
C GLN A 637 53.70 -80.36 12.50
N ASP A 638 52.89 -81.36 12.83
CA ASP A 638 51.44 -81.32 12.66
C ASP A 638 50.79 -80.18 13.46
N LYS A 639 51.27 -79.92 14.68
CA LYS A 639 50.79 -78.78 15.50
C LYS A 639 51.18 -77.42 14.92
N LEU A 640 52.35 -77.30 14.28
CA LEU A 640 52.77 -76.07 13.60
C LEU A 640 51.92 -75.84 12.34
N ASP A 641 51.61 -76.89 11.59
CA ASP A 641 50.77 -76.82 10.39
C ASP A 641 49.33 -76.44 10.73
N ILE A 642 48.78 -77.01 11.81
CA ILE A 642 47.47 -76.62 12.36
C ILE A 642 47.49 -75.16 12.82
N TRP A 643 48.56 -74.72 13.51
CA TRP A 643 48.71 -73.33 13.95
C TRP A 643 48.79 -72.36 12.76
N TYR A 644 49.57 -72.68 11.72
CA TYR A 644 49.69 -71.87 10.51
C TYR A 644 48.37 -71.78 9.76
N THR A 645 47.68 -72.91 9.59
CA THR A 645 46.35 -72.96 8.94
C THR A 645 45.34 -72.09 9.69
N LYS A 646 45.33 -72.18 11.02
CA LYS A 646 44.49 -71.34 11.87
C LYS A 646 44.85 -69.86 11.74
N LYS A 647 46.14 -69.51 11.78
CA LYS A 647 46.60 -68.12 11.64
C LYS A 647 46.34 -67.53 10.26
N VAL A 648 46.44 -68.32 9.20
CA VAL A 648 46.05 -67.91 7.84
C VAL A 648 44.55 -67.58 7.79
N SER A 649 43.69 -68.38 8.44
CA SER A 649 42.25 -68.10 8.51
C SER A 649 41.90 -66.86 9.33
N GLU A 650 42.59 -66.63 10.45
CA GLU A 650 42.45 -65.42 11.27
C GLU A 650 42.88 -64.17 10.50
N LEU A 651 44.01 -64.22 9.79
CA LEU A 651 44.49 -63.11 8.96
C LEU A 651 43.56 -62.79 7.78
N ASP A 652 42.91 -63.79 7.19
CA ASP A 652 41.94 -63.54 6.12
C ASP A 652 40.68 -62.82 6.67
N SER A 653 40.24 -63.19 7.87
CA SER A 653 39.17 -62.48 8.57
C SER A 653 39.57 -61.05 8.94
N ASP A 654 40.79 -60.83 9.43
CA ASP A 654 41.29 -59.51 9.81
C ASP A 654 41.46 -58.60 8.58
N ALA A 655 41.95 -59.14 7.46
CA ALA A 655 42.05 -58.41 6.20
C ALA A 655 40.67 -58.03 5.62
N GLN A 656 39.68 -58.91 5.72
CA GLN A 656 38.29 -58.60 5.31
C GLN A 656 37.66 -57.53 6.20
N ASN A 657 37.92 -57.56 7.51
CA ASN A 657 37.43 -56.55 8.44
C ASN A 657 38.06 -55.17 8.15
N GLY A 658 39.38 -55.11 7.92
CA GLY A 658 40.06 -53.86 7.53
C GLY A 658 39.55 -53.28 6.21
N LEU A 659 39.26 -54.13 5.21
CA LEU A 659 38.65 -53.68 3.95
C LEU A 659 37.24 -53.11 4.18
N LYS A 660 36.43 -53.74 5.04
CA LYS A 660 35.08 -53.28 5.36
C LYS A 660 35.10 -51.94 6.09
N GLU A 661 36.03 -51.73 7.01
CA GLU A 661 36.23 -50.45 7.69
C GLU A 661 36.69 -49.35 6.72
N PHE A 662 37.65 -49.64 5.83
CA PHE A 662 38.08 -48.71 4.78
C PHE A 662 36.92 -48.28 3.87
N LEU A 663 36.10 -49.22 3.38
CA LEU A 663 34.95 -48.92 2.53
C LEU A 663 33.92 -48.03 3.24
N LEU A 664 33.65 -48.31 4.52
CA LEU A 664 32.74 -47.50 5.32
C LEU A 664 33.25 -46.06 5.49
N LEU A 665 34.54 -45.89 5.79
CA LEU A 665 35.18 -44.57 5.91
C LEU A 665 35.20 -43.80 4.58
N ARG A 666 35.44 -44.48 3.47
CA ARG A 666 35.37 -43.89 2.12
C ARG A 666 33.96 -43.42 1.77
N ASP A 667 32.95 -44.23 2.06
CA ASP A 667 31.55 -43.86 1.76
C ASP A 667 31.12 -42.64 2.60
N ASN A 668 31.54 -42.56 3.88
CA ASN A 668 31.33 -41.39 4.73
C ASN A 668 32.03 -40.12 4.18
N LEU A 669 33.25 -40.26 3.62
CA LEU A 669 33.96 -39.16 2.98
C LEU A 669 33.21 -38.66 1.73
N SER A 670 32.69 -39.58 0.90
CA SER A 670 31.90 -39.23 -0.28
C SER A 670 30.63 -38.45 0.09
N GLU A 671 29.90 -38.91 1.11
CA GLU A 671 28.71 -38.23 1.61
C GLU A 671 29.04 -36.83 2.16
N ALA A 672 30.16 -36.68 2.89
CA ALA A 672 30.61 -35.39 3.40
C ALA A 672 30.97 -34.41 2.26
N ILE A 673 31.61 -34.88 1.20
CA ILE A 673 31.93 -34.07 0.00
C ILE A 673 30.65 -33.60 -0.70
N ASP A 674 29.68 -34.48 -0.93
CA ASP A 674 28.43 -34.11 -1.59
C ASP A 674 27.60 -33.12 -0.76
N ASN A 675 27.56 -33.31 0.55
CA ASN A 675 26.95 -32.36 1.48
C ASN A 675 27.62 -30.98 1.43
N SER A 676 28.95 -30.93 1.33
CA SER A 676 29.69 -29.67 1.19
C SER A 676 29.37 -28.94 -0.13
N LYS A 677 29.25 -29.68 -1.25
CA LYS A 677 28.88 -29.12 -2.56
C LYS A 677 27.47 -28.53 -2.54
N ILE A 678 26.50 -29.27 -2.01
CA ILE A 678 25.10 -28.81 -1.88
C ILE A 678 25.02 -27.52 -1.06
N LYS A 679 25.78 -27.43 0.04
CA LYS A 679 25.85 -26.21 0.87
C LYS A 679 26.44 -25.03 0.09
N ASN A 680 27.51 -25.23 -0.68
CA ASN A 680 28.13 -24.18 -1.49
C ASN A 680 27.24 -23.69 -2.65
N GLU A 681 26.51 -24.60 -3.30
CA GLU A 681 25.51 -24.25 -4.32
C GLU A 681 24.36 -23.43 -3.74
N ARG A 682 23.89 -23.78 -2.53
CA ARG A 682 22.87 -23.00 -1.79
C ARG A 682 23.37 -21.61 -1.42
N ILE A 683 24.60 -21.46 -0.94
CA ILE A 683 25.24 -20.16 -0.69
C ILE A 683 25.31 -19.34 -1.98
N SER A 684 25.71 -19.96 -3.10
CA SER A 684 25.82 -19.31 -4.41
C SER A 684 24.47 -18.89 -5.00
N ALA A 685 23.40 -19.64 -4.73
CA ALA A 685 22.04 -19.29 -5.15
C ALA A 685 21.45 -18.13 -4.32
N LEU A 686 21.68 -18.13 -3.00
CA LEU A 686 21.22 -17.07 -2.10
C LEU A 686 21.94 -15.73 -2.36
N LYS A 687 23.22 -15.75 -2.75
CA LYS A 687 24.00 -14.55 -3.14
C LYS A 687 23.56 -13.89 -4.46
N LYS A 688 22.69 -14.52 -5.26
CA LYS A 688 22.22 -14.02 -6.58
C LYS A 688 20.87 -13.29 -6.55
N VAL A 689 20.25 -13.11 -5.38
CA VAL A 689 18.97 -12.41 -5.25
C VAL A 689 19.18 -10.89 -5.43
N PRO A 690 18.52 -10.22 -6.39
CA PRO A 690 18.69 -8.77 -6.59
C PRO A 690 18.08 -7.97 -5.43
N LEU A 691 18.91 -7.18 -4.76
CA LEU A 691 18.50 -6.25 -3.70
C LEU A 691 18.00 -4.93 -4.34
N GLY A 692 16.69 -4.81 -4.50
CA GLY A 692 16.03 -3.58 -4.90
C GLY A 692 15.77 -2.67 -3.70
N PHE A 693 16.61 -1.65 -3.51
CA PHE A 693 16.45 -0.63 -2.47
C PHE A 693 15.32 0.35 -2.80
N GLY A 694 14.54 0.73 -1.77
CA GLY A 694 13.37 1.62 -1.94
C GLY A 694 12.87 2.39 -0.71
N GLN A 695 13.69 2.68 0.30
CA GLN A 695 13.31 3.59 1.37
C GLN A 695 13.49 5.06 0.96
N ASN A 696 12.50 5.66 0.28
CA ASN A 696 12.58 7.08 -0.12
C ASN A 696 11.77 8.02 0.76
N THR A 697 12.22 8.20 2.01
CA THR A 697 11.78 9.32 2.86
C THR A 697 12.33 10.68 2.37
N VAL A 698 13.43 10.68 1.59
CA VAL A 698 14.07 11.89 1.04
C VAL A 698 13.10 12.71 0.18
N PHE A 699 12.27 12.01 -0.60
CA PHE A 699 11.41 12.64 -1.59
C PHE A 699 10.01 12.98 -1.09
N SER A 700 9.71 12.60 0.16
CA SER A 700 8.36 12.74 0.68
C SER A 700 7.95 14.21 0.76
N GLY A 701 6.80 14.53 0.16
CA GLY A 701 6.22 15.88 0.18
C GLY A 701 6.92 16.89 -0.73
N LEU A 702 7.92 16.49 -1.54
CA LEU A 702 8.58 17.42 -2.48
C LEU A 702 7.69 17.78 -3.66
N ILE A 703 6.90 16.82 -4.15
CA ILE A 703 5.90 17.02 -5.18
C ILE A 703 4.57 16.49 -4.69
N ASP A 704 3.56 17.35 -4.68
CA ASP A 704 2.18 16.90 -4.55
C ASP A 704 1.70 16.35 -5.90
N TRP A 705 1.97 15.07 -6.11
CA TRP A 705 1.64 14.32 -7.32
C TRP A 705 0.15 14.27 -7.65
N VAL A 706 -0.72 14.46 -6.64
CA VAL A 706 -2.16 14.37 -6.81
C VAL A 706 -2.77 15.74 -7.01
N ASN A 707 -2.45 16.72 -6.16
CA ASN A 707 -3.12 18.00 -6.22
C ASN A 707 -2.47 18.97 -7.21
N ASN A 708 -1.14 19.01 -7.29
CA ASN A 708 -0.43 20.12 -7.95
C ASN A 708 0.37 19.69 -9.19
N ALA A 709 0.95 18.49 -9.22
CA ALA A 709 1.81 18.06 -10.32
C ALA A 709 1.15 18.16 -11.71
N PRO A 710 1.78 18.81 -12.70
CA PRO A 710 1.28 18.84 -14.08
C PRO A 710 1.15 17.45 -14.70
N PHE A 711 0.11 17.21 -15.51
CA PHE A 711 -0.13 15.90 -16.12
C PHE A 711 1.02 15.41 -17.02
N GLY A 712 1.72 16.34 -17.66
CA GLY A 712 2.91 16.02 -18.46
C GLY A 712 4.02 15.40 -17.62
N ILE A 713 4.27 15.98 -16.44
CA ILE A 713 5.28 15.51 -15.48
C ILE A 713 4.89 14.13 -14.94
N ILE A 714 3.63 13.95 -14.49
CA ILE A 714 3.11 12.64 -14.03
C ILE A 714 3.33 11.55 -15.10
N LYS A 715 3.02 11.86 -16.37
CA LYS A 715 3.16 10.90 -17.47
C LYS A 715 4.63 10.57 -17.78
N ARG A 716 5.52 11.57 -17.75
CA ARG A 716 6.97 11.39 -17.98
C ARG A 716 7.60 10.65 -16.81
N ALA A 717 7.43 11.12 -15.59
CA ALA A 717 7.97 10.52 -14.37
C ALA A 717 7.60 9.04 -14.26
N HIS A 718 6.31 8.69 -14.39
CA HIS A 718 5.89 7.29 -14.38
C HIS A 718 6.49 6.47 -15.53
N ARG A 719 6.62 7.04 -16.73
CA ARG A 719 7.23 6.32 -17.87
C ARG A 719 8.72 6.05 -17.62
N THR A 720 9.45 7.05 -17.14
CA THR A 720 10.88 6.97 -16.83
C THR A 720 11.12 5.93 -15.72
N LEU A 721 10.28 5.93 -14.69
CA LEU A 721 10.26 4.93 -13.63
C LEU A 721 10.00 3.51 -14.18
N SER A 722 8.99 3.36 -15.05
CA SER A 722 8.69 2.07 -15.70
C SER A 722 9.80 1.59 -16.65
N ALA A 723 10.73 2.47 -17.04
CA ALA A 723 11.90 2.12 -17.84
C ALA A 723 13.10 1.69 -16.98
N GLY A 724 12.95 1.64 -15.65
CA GLY A 724 13.99 1.18 -14.73
C GLY A 724 14.97 2.27 -14.29
N VAL A 725 14.67 3.54 -14.53
CA VAL A 725 15.45 4.66 -13.99
C VAL A 725 15.19 4.76 -12.48
N ASP A 726 16.24 5.03 -11.72
CA ASP A 726 16.18 5.15 -10.27
C ASP A 726 15.31 6.32 -9.79
N ASP A 727 14.85 6.22 -8.55
CA ASP A 727 13.92 7.16 -7.94
C ASP A 727 14.49 8.58 -7.82
N GLN A 728 15.79 8.71 -7.53
CA GLN A 728 16.46 10.01 -7.40
C GLN A 728 16.46 10.74 -8.74
N THR A 729 16.87 10.07 -9.82
CA THR A 729 16.85 10.64 -11.16
C THR A 729 15.45 11.03 -11.62
N VAL A 730 14.43 10.20 -11.33
CA VAL A 730 13.04 10.53 -11.66
C VAL A 730 12.57 11.77 -10.91
N MET A 731 12.86 11.87 -9.60
CA MET A 731 12.47 13.00 -8.77
C MET A 731 13.21 14.28 -9.17
N MET A 732 14.51 14.21 -9.46
CA MET A 732 15.32 15.34 -9.94
C MET A 732 14.70 15.96 -11.20
N ARG A 733 14.40 15.13 -12.20
CA ARG A 733 13.79 15.59 -13.46
C ARG A 733 12.41 16.19 -13.23
N ALA A 734 11.61 15.56 -12.37
CA ALA A 734 10.27 16.05 -12.07
C ALA A 734 10.30 17.40 -11.35
N LEU A 735 11.18 17.59 -10.36
CA LEU A 735 11.32 18.85 -9.63
C LEU A 735 11.86 19.98 -10.52
N ALA A 736 12.87 19.69 -11.36
CA ALA A 736 13.37 20.66 -12.33
C ALA A 736 12.24 21.17 -13.23
N GLU A 737 11.44 20.25 -13.80
CA GLU A 737 10.30 20.63 -14.65
C GLU A 737 9.20 21.39 -13.89
N VAL A 738 8.92 21.05 -12.62
CA VAL A 738 7.96 21.78 -11.76
C VAL A 738 8.42 23.22 -11.54
N ASN A 739 9.73 23.43 -11.38
CA ASN A 739 10.35 24.74 -11.15
C ASN A 739 10.66 25.51 -12.44
N GLY A 740 10.31 24.97 -13.61
CA GLY A 740 10.58 25.62 -14.92
C GLY A 740 12.02 25.51 -15.40
N GLU A 741 12.82 24.62 -14.81
CA GLU A 741 14.22 24.36 -15.14
C GLU A 741 14.35 23.20 -16.15
N SER A 742 15.52 23.09 -16.80
CA SER A 742 15.79 22.04 -17.78
C SER A 742 15.95 20.67 -17.09
N PRO A 743 15.20 19.63 -17.48
CA PRO A 743 15.31 18.29 -16.90
C PRO A 743 16.62 17.56 -17.21
N ASN A 744 17.47 18.11 -18.08
CA ASN A 744 18.77 17.52 -18.41
C ASN A 744 19.90 17.96 -17.45
N ASP A 745 19.63 18.92 -16.57
CA ASP A 745 20.62 19.48 -15.66
C ASP A 745 20.69 18.61 -14.38
N GLN A 746 21.46 17.52 -14.45
CA GLN A 746 21.61 16.54 -13.37
C GLN A 746 22.61 17.01 -12.29
N ASN A 747 22.56 18.29 -11.90
CA ASN A 747 23.44 18.83 -10.86
C ASN A 747 22.81 18.60 -9.46
N PRO A 748 23.42 17.76 -8.59
CA PRO A 748 22.92 17.49 -7.24
C PRO A 748 22.77 18.75 -6.36
N GLU A 749 23.63 19.75 -6.57
CA GLU A 749 23.59 21.03 -5.84
C GLU A 749 22.34 21.84 -6.21
N LYS A 750 21.98 21.87 -7.51
CA LYS A 750 20.72 22.48 -7.97
C LYS A 750 19.50 21.73 -7.45
N PHE A 751 19.57 20.40 -7.41
CA PHE A 751 18.51 19.59 -6.85
C PHE A 751 18.28 19.89 -5.37
N ILE A 752 19.35 19.96 -4.58
CA ILE A 752 19.25 20.35 -3.17
C ILE A 752 18.72 21.77 -3.04
N ALA A 753 19.21 22.73 -3.82
CA ALA A 753 18.69 24.10 -3.81
C ALA A 753 17.18 24.14 -4.08
N ASN A 754 16.67 23.27 -4.96
CA ASN A 754 15.24 23.15 -5.24
C ASN A 754 14.45 22.54 -4.06
N ILE A 755 15.03 21.60 -3.32
CA ILE A 755 14.44 21.09 -2.06
C ILE A 755 14.41 22.19 -0.98
N LEU A 756 15.44 23.02 -0.91
CA LEU A 756 15.50 24.15 0.03
C LEU A 756 14.46 25.22 -0.31
N LYS A 757 14.32 25.57 -1.58
CA LYS A 757 13.27 26.49 -2.07
C LYS A 757 11.85 25.97 -1.76
N SER A 758 11.66 24.65 -1.70
CA SER A 758 10.35 24.07 -1.33
C SER A 758 10.08 24.09 0.19
N GLY A 759 10.98 24.67 0.99
CA GLY A 759 10.81 24.83 2.43
C GLY A 759 11.10 23.56 3.24
N ASN A 760 11.92 22.64 2.71
CA ASN A 760 12.21 21.35 3.35
C ASN A 760 13.69 21.14 3.74
N PRO A 761 14.37 22.08 4.42
CA PRO A 761 15.80 21.95 4.72
C PRO A 761 16.14 20.79 5.65
N SER A 762 15.27 20.45 6.60
CA SER A 762 15.50 19.31 7.50
C SER A 762 15.59 17.97 6.74
N LYS A 763 14.88 17.82 5.62
CA LYS A 763 14.96 16.61 4.78
C LYS A 763 16.29 16.48 4.08
N VAL A 764 16.86 17.60 3.62
CA VAL A 764 18.20 17.63 3.04
C VAL A 764 19.22 17.19 4.07
N ILE A 765 19.18 17.76 5.27
CA ILE A 765 20.13 17.46 6.35
C ILE A 765 20.02 16.01 6.83
N GLN A 766 18.80 15.49 7.02
CA GLN A 766 18.59 14.12 7.49
C GLN A 766 19.10 13.08 6.50
N ASN A 767 19.01 13.38 5.20
CA ASN A 767 19.34 12.45 4.13
C ASN A 767 20.57 12.88 3.33
N PHE A 768 21.42 13.75 3.88
CA PHE A 768 22.53 14.36 3.13
C PHE A 768 23.45 13.29 2.49
N GLU A 769 23.78 12.26 3.26
CA GLU A 769 24.60 11.11 2.84
C GLU A 769 23.96 10.26 1.72
N LYS A 770 22.64 10.37 1.51
CA LYS A 770 21.91 9.64 0.46
C LYS A 770 21.96 10.34 -0.89
N PHE A 771 22.37 11.60 -0.96
CA PHE A 771 22.51 12.28 -2.24
C PHE A 771 23.81 11.84 -2.91
N SER A 772 23.67 11.07 -3.99
CA SER A 772 24.80 10.70 -4.84
C SER A 772 25.27 11.89 -5.70
N GLY A 773 26.58 11.95 -5.97
CA GLY A 773 27.18 12.93 -6.90
C GLY A 773 27.54 14.29 -6.31
N ILE A 774 27.46 14.45 -4.98
CA ILE A 774 27.97 15.64 -4.27
C ILE A 774 29.45 15.43 -3.99
N THR A 775 30.30 16.37 -4.38
CA THR A 775 31.72 16.37 -4.01
C THR A 775 31.95 17.14 -2.72
N GLU A 776 33.06 16.86 -2.02
CA GLU A 776 33.43 17.56 -0.78
C GLU A 776 33.48 19.09 -0.97
N ASP A 777 33.98 19.56 -2.12
CA ASP A 777 34.04 20.98 -2.46
C ASP A 777 32.66 21.66 -2.53
N GLN A 778 31.58 20.88 -2.74
CA GLN A 778 30.20 21.39 -2.78
C GLN A 778 29.55 21.46 -1.40
N HIS A 779 30.12 20.82 -0.38
CA HIS A 779 29.51 20.74 0.96
C HIS A 779 29.31 22.13 1.57
N LEU A 780 30.28 23.03 1.41
CA LEU A 780 30.18 24.40 1.93
C LEU A 780 29.01 25.16 1.32
N ASN A 781 28.89 25.16 -0.02
CA ASN A 781 27.81 25.86 -0.72
C ASN A 781 26.43 25.33 -0.30
N ILE A 782 26.29 24.00 -0.20
CA ILE A 782 25.04 23.38 0.21
C ILE A 782 24.70 23.72 1.66
N LEU A 783 25.69 23.66 2.56
CA LEU A 783 25.52 24.02 3.96
C LEU A 783 25.09 25.48 4.13
N LEU A 784 25.72 26.41 3.40
CA LEU A 784 25.31 27.81 3.39
C LEU A 784 23.90 28.01 2.84
N ALA A 785 23.51 27.27 1.79
CA ALA A 785 22.15 27.32 1.27
C ALA A 785 21.12 26.81 2.30
N ILE A 786 21.46 25.77 3.07
CA ILE A 786 20.62 25.25 4.16
C ILE A 786 20.45 26.31 5.26
N ILE A 787 21.53 26.98 5.67
CA ILE A 787 21.48 28.06 6.67
C ILE A 787 20.58 29.19 6.20
N ASN A 788 20.77 29.65 4.96
CA ASN A 788 19.99 30.73 4.37
C ASN A 788 18.50 30.40 4.21
N SER A 789 18.12 29.12 4.25
CA SER A 789 16.72 28.68 4.28
C SER A 789 16.09 28.70 5.69
N GLY A 790 16.83 29.14 6.71
CA GLY A 790 16.36 29.26 8.10
C GLY A 790 16.62 28.03 8.97
N ALA A 791 17.40 27.05 8.49
CA ALA A 791 17.66 25.80 9.21
C ALA A 791 19.03 25.77 9.93
N GLY A 792 19.50 26.92 10.40
CA GLY A 792 20.81 27.05 11.06
C GLY A 792 21.00 26.08 12.24
N ARG A 793 19.97 25.86 13.06
CA ARG A 793 20.00 24.90 14.17
C ARG A 793 20.36 23.48 13.73
N ASN A 794 19.66 22.98 12.72
CA ASN A 794 19.83 21.60 12.24
C ASN A 794 21.22 21.38 11.61
N VAL A 795 21.85 22.44 11.09
CA VAL A 795 23.19 22.38 10.51
C VAL A 795 24.23 22.06 11.57
N VAL A 796 24.16 22.68 12.74
CA VAL A 796 25.16 22.47 13.81
C VAL A 796 25.09 21.07 14.42
N GLU A 797 23.89 20.52 14.53
CA GLU A 797 23.66 19.14 14.98
C GLU A 797 24.18 18.11 13.96
N SER A 798 24.29 18.49 12.68
CA SER A 798 24.66 17.61 11.57
C SER A 798 25.94 18.02 10.86
N LEU A 799 26.77 18.89 11.47
CA LEU A 799 27.99 19.41 10.84
C LEU A 799 28.95 18.28 10.44
N SER A 800 28.98 17.21 11.23
CA SER A 800 29.79 16.00 10.98
C SER A 800 29.42 15.27 9.68
N LYS A 801 28.22 15.48 9.13
CA LYS A 801 27.81 14.89 7.84
C LYS A 801 28.45 15.58 6.65
N PHE A 802 28.98 16.80 6.83
CA PHE A 802 29.60 17.59 5.78
C PHE A 802 31.12 17.44 5.85
N THR A 803 31.66 16.31 5.38
CA THR A 803 33.10 15.98 5.48
C THR A 803 34.02 16.98 4.80
N GLY A 804 33.57 17.63 3.73
CA GLY A 804 34.31 18.69 3.02
C GLY A 804 34.46 20.03 3.75
N ILE A 805 33.89 20.21 4.95
CA ILE A 805 34.03 21.46 5.72
C ILE A 805 35.39 21.49 6.42
N LYS A 806 36.20 22.49 6.10
CA LYS A 806 37.51 22.72 6.72
C LYS A 806 37.41 23.78 7.80
N SER A 807 38.42 23.81 8.69
CA SER A 807 38.49 24.83 9.75
C SER A 807 38.49 26.27 9.21
N GLU A 808 39.04 26.49 8.02
CA GLU A 808 39.02 27.81 7.35
C GLU A 808 37.61 28.29 6.97
N ASP A 809 36.66 27.38 6.78
CA ASP A 809 35.28 27.69 6.40
C ASP A 809 34.41 28.11 7.60
N HIS A 810 34.83 27.76 8.83
CA HIS A 810 34.04 27.93 10.05
C HIS A 810 33.60 29.38 10.28
N LEU A 811 34.45 30.36 9.94
CA LEU A 811 34.11 31.77 10.08
C LEU A 811 32.93 32.16 9.18
N GLN A 812 32.95 31.72 7.92
CA GLN A 812 31.88 32.01 6.95
C GLN A 812 30.56 31.35 7.37
N ILE A 813 30.63 30.11 7.87
CA ILE A 813 29.47 29.37 8.37
C ILE A 813 28.80 30.11 9.53
N VAL A 814 29.60 30.53 10.51
CA VAL A 814 29.09 31.27 11.68
C VAL A 814 28.51 32.63 11.30
N GLN A 815 29.12 33.34 10.37
CA GLN A 815 28.57 34.59 9.85
C GLN A 815 27.22 34.38 9.17
N ALA A 816 27.08 33.34 8.35
CA ALA A 816 25.81 32.99 7.72
C ALA A 816 24.73 32.62 8.75
N MET A 817 25.09 31.84 9.77
CA MET A 817 24.17 31.45 10.84
C MET A 817 23.66 32.65 11.64
N ASN A 818 24.55 33.58 11.98
CA ASN A 818 24.18 34.81 12.66
C ASN A 818 23.22 35.65 11.81
N ALA A 819 23.51 35.78 10.50
CA ALA A 819 22.64 36.49 9.56
C ALA A 819 21.27 35.83 9.38
N SER A 820 21.17 34.50 9.50
CA SER A 820 19.91 33.77 9.42
C SER A 820 19.12 33.73 10.75
N GLY A 821 19.57 34.43 11.79
CA GLY A 821 18.90 34.43 13.09
C GLY A 821 19.14 33.16 13.94
N ALA A 822 20.24 32.43 13.70
CA ALA A 822 20.62 31.24 14.46
C ALA A 822 21.76 31.52 15.46
N GLY A 823 21.80 32.72 16.04
CA GLY A 823 22.89 33.15 16.93
C GLY A 823 22.98 32.36 18.24
N ASP A 824 21.85 31.89 18.78
CA ASP A 824 21.84 31.04 19.99
C ASP A 824 22.62 29.72 19.75
N GLU A 825 22.49 29.17 18.55
CA GLU A 825 23.10 27.89 18.17
C GLU A 825 24.60 28.02 17.92
N VAL A 826 25.03 29.17 17.39
CA VAL A 826 26.46 29.52 17.26
C VAL A 826 27.12 29.53 18.62
N ILE A 827 26.51 30.19 19.61
CA ILE A 827 27.10 30.34 20.96
C ILE A 827 27.11 29.00 21.70
N SER A 828 26.02 28.25 21.64
CA SER A 828 25.89 26.95 22.33
C SER A 828 26.84 25.87 21.80
N ASN A 829 27.41 26.06 20.60
CA ASN A 829 28.27 25.08 19.92
C ASN A 829 29.56 25.72 19.39
N LEU A 830 30.03 26.81 20.02
CA LEU A 830 31.21 27.54 19.54
C LEU A 830 32.47 26.66 19.53
N ASP A 831 32.53 25.65 20.39
CA ASP A 831 33.57 24.63 20.48
C ASP A 831 33.69 23.76 19.21
N LYS A 832 32.57 23.53 18.50
CA LYS A 832 32.57 22.81 17.22
C LYS A 832 33.23 23.63 16.10
N PHE A 833 33.35 24.94 16.27
CA PHE A 833 33.96 25.84 15.28
C PHE A 833 35.43 26.17 15.60
N SER A 834 36.27 25.14 15.72
CA SER A 834 37.68 25.24 16.11
C SER A 834 38.55 26.16 15.24
N GLY A 835 38.20 26.35 13.97
CA GLY A 835 38.88 27.27 13.05
C GLY A 835 38.66 28.76 13.29
N ILE A 836 37.79 29.15 14.24
CA ILE A 836 37.58 30.55 14.59
C ILE A 836 38.78 31.06 15.41
N LYS A 837 39.55 31.98 14.80
CA LYS A 837 40.65 32.66 15.47
C LYS A 837 40.16 33.60 16.58
N GLN A 838 40.97 33.79 17.61
CA GLN A 838 40.61 34.54 18.82
C GLN A 838 40.19 35.98 18.49
N GLU A 839 40.86 36.63 17.54
CA GLU A 839 40.57 37.99 17.09
C GLU A 839 39.15 38.17 16.52
N ASN A 840 38.56 37.10 15.97
CA ASN A 840 37.22 37.15 15.36
C ASN A 840 36.10 36.83 16.36
N LYS A 841 36.44 36.25 17.52
CA LYS A 841 35.42 35.77 18.48
C LYS A 841 34.57 36.90 19.06
N ARG A 842 35.15 38.10 19.20
CA ARG A 842 34.40 39.29 19.63
C ARG A 842 33.31 39.64 18.63
N ASP A 843 33.64 39.76 17.35
CA ASP A 843 32.68 40.10 16.30
C ASP A 843 31.61 39.01 16.12
N ILE A 844 31.98 37.74 16.30
CA ILE A 844 31.04 36.62 16.30
C ILE A 844 30.04 36.71 17.44
N LEU A 845 30.47 37.09 18.64
CA LEU A 845 29.60 37.26 19.80
C LEU A 845 28.57 38.38 19.56
N PHE A 846 29.01 39.51 19.03
CA PHE A 846 28.10 40.59 18.62
C PHE A 846 27.17 40.18 17.47
N GLY A 847 27.67 39.43 16.49
CA GLY A 847 26.88 38.86 15.41
C GLY A 847 25.81 37.89 15.93
N ALA A 848 26.16 37.06 16.92
CA ALA A 848 25.24 36.11 17.53
C ALA A 848 24.13 36.83 18.28
N ILE A 849 24.42 37.89 19.05
CA ILE A 849 23.40 38.71 19.72
C ILE A 849 22.40 39.26 18.69
N LYS A 850 22.88 39.81 17.57
CA LYS A 850 22.03 40.32 16.48
C LYS A 850 21.18 39.21 15.85
N GLY A 851 21.73 37.99 15.76
CA GLY A 851 21.04 36.79 15.30
C GLY A 851 20.16 36.11 16.35
N GLY A 852 19.73 36.79 17.42
CA GLY A 852 18.85 36.22 18.47
C GLY A 852 19.58 35.50 19.61
N GLY A 853 20.91 35.44 19.56
CA GLY A 853 21.80 34.74 20.51
C GLY A 853 21.95 35.34 21.91
N GLY A 854 21.20 36.41 22.23
CA GLY A 854 21.48 37.26 23.39
C GLY A 854 21.39 36.50 24.72
N ASN A 855 20.45 35.57 24.85
CA ASN A 855 20.29 34.77 26.06
C ASN A 855 21.52 33.89 26.33
N GLN A 856 22.00 33.19 25.29
CA GLN A 856 23.14 32.29 25.43
C GLN A 856 24.42 33.05 25.73
N VAL A 857 24.63 34.22 25.11
CA VAL A 857 25.77 35.09 25.44
C VAL A 857 25.74 35.53 26.91
N ALA A 858 24.58 35.96 27.39
CA ALA A 858 24.47 36.52 28.73
C ALA A 858 24.56 35.45 29.84
N ASN A 859 24.06 34.24 29.59
CA ASN A 859 24.19 33.13 30.53
C ASN A 859 25.63 32.58 30.59
N ASN A 860 26.35 32.61 29.47
CA ASN A 860 27.71 32.09 29.35
C ASN A 860 28.79 33.18 29.35
N LEU A 861 28.49 34.38 29.85
CA LEU A 861 29.39 35.55 29.79
C LEU A 861 30.81 35.24 30.33
N GLU A 862 30.90 34.44 31.39
CA GLU A 862 32.16 34.01 32.01
C GLU A 862 33.06 33.19 31.05
N GLN A 863 32.46 32.41 30.15
CA GLN A 863 33.19 31.63 29.14
C GLN A 863 33.88 32.53 28.10
N PHE A 864 33.46 33.79 28.00
CA PHE A 864 34.02 34.78 27.08
C PHE A 864 35.00 35.76 27.74
N SER A 865 35.32 35.61 29.03
CA SER A 865 36.19 36.53 29.79
C SER A 865 37.60 36.77 29.19
N GLY A 866 38.08 35.89 28.31
CA GLY A 866 39.32 36.06 27.53
C GLY A 866 39.16 36.70 26.14
N ILE A 867 37.95 37.13 25.79
CA ILE A 867 37.54 37.70 24.48
C ILE A 867 36.85 39.05 24.68
N ILE A 868 36.02 39.16 25.73
CA ILE A 868 35.31 40.38 26.11
C ILE A 868 35.89 40.91 27.42
N SER A 869 36.06 42.23 27.48
CA SER A 869 36.49 42.96 28.67
C SER A 869 35.31 43.66 29.32
N GLU A 870 35.51 44.19 30.53
CA GLU A 870 34.51 45.02 31.21
C GLU A 870 34.03 46.21 30.35
N LYS A 871 34.91 46.75 29.48
CA LYS A 871 34.56 47.86 28.57
C LYS A 871 33.53 47.44 27.52
N ASP A 872 33.45 46.15 27.18
CA ASP A 872 32.54 45.61 26.18
C ASP A 872 31.15 45.30 26.76
N HIS A 873 31.00 45.20 28.08
CA HIS A 873 29.74 44.85 28.73
C HIS A 873 28.60 45.81 28.38
N ARG A 874 28.91 47.10 28.32
CA ARG A 874 27.95 48.13 27.91
C ARG A 874 27.47 47.90 26.48
N ASP A 875 28.39 47.66 25.55
CA ASP A 875 28.06 47.45 24.14
C ASP A 875 27.26 46.17 23.94
N ILE A 876 27.56 45.10 24.69
CA ILE A 876 26.81 43.84 24.67
C ILE A 876 25.36 44.08 25.12
N VAL A 877 25.17 44.77 26.25
CA VAL A 877 23.82 45.11 26.76
C VAL A 877 23.05 45.96 25.74
N MET A 878 23.70 46.94 25.13
CA MET A 878 23.08 47.78 24.10
C MET A 878 22.68 46.99 22.86
N GLU A 879 23.53 46.09 22.38
CA GLU A 879 23.20 45.24 21.24
C GLU A 879 22.11 44.22 21.58
N MET A 880 22.07 43.69 22.82
CA MET A 880 20.96 42.85 23.28
C MET A 880 19.63 43.62 23.29
N ILE A 881 19.63 44.89 23.70
CA ILE A 881 18.42 45.72 23.66
C ILE A 881 17.97 45.95 22.21
N LYS A 882 18.89 46.33 21.31
CA LYS A 882 18.58 46.56 19.88
C LYS A 882 18.06 45.32 19.17
N ALA A 883 18.61 44.15 19.52
CA ALA A 883 18.19 42.86 18.96
C ALA A 883 16.88 42.32 19.57
N GLY A 884 16.27 43.01 20.56
CA GLY A 884 15.05 42.56 21.23
C GLY A 884 15.28 41.49 22.31
N ASN A 885 16.53 41.23 22.69
CA ASN A 885 16.94 40.23 23.69
C ASN A 885 16.98 40.77 25.14
N CYS A 886 16.46 41.98 25.36
CA CYS A 886 16.53 42.71 26.62
C CYS A 886 15.75 42.05 27.76
N TRP A 887 14.71 41.26 27.47
CA TRP A 887 14.01 40.46 28.49
C TRP A 887 14.97 39.55 29.28
N TYR A 888 15.97 38.95 28.61
CA TYR A 888 16.93 38.05 29.24
C TYR A 888 17.84 38.73 30.25
N LEU A 889 18.06 40.04 30.13
CA LEU A 889 18.87 40.80 31.10
C LEU A 889 18.22 40.84 32.49
N ASN A 890 16.88 40.81 32.55
CA ASN A 890 16.14 40.81 33.81
C ASN A 890 15.94 39.42 34.43
N TYR A 891 16.35 38.36 33.74
CA TYR A 891 16.17 36.98 34.18
C TYR A 891 17.41 36.48 34.93
N GLY A 892 17.24 35.74 36.03
CA GLY A 892 18.31 34.95 36.65
C GLY A 892 19.56 35.70 37.13
N GLY A 893 19.46 37.00 37.46
CA GLY A 893 20.62 37.80 37.89
C GLY A 893 21.62 38.13 36.78
N VAL A 894 21.24 37.93 35.51
CA VAL A 894 22.11 38.15 34.35
C VAL A 894 22.65 39.58 34.27
N LEU A 895 21.84 40.60 34.55
CA LEU A 895 22.27 42.00 34.57
C LEU A 895 23.40 42.28 35.59
N ASP A 896 23.46 41.50 36.67
CA ASP A 896 24.48 41.67 37.71
C ASP A 896 25.85 41.11 37.27
N LYS A 897 25.88 40.23 36.25
CA LYS A 897 27.12 39.71 35.63
C LYS A 897 27.84 40.76 34.78
N PHE A 898 27.11 41.75 34.24
CA PHE A 898 27.69 42.84 33.47
C PHE A 898 28.19 43.94 34.41
N THR A 899 29.50 44.11 34.55
CA THR A 899 30.11 45.21 35.32
C THR A 899 30.31 46.47 34.47
N GLY A 900 30.61 47.61 35.09
CA GLY A 900 30.87 48.88 34.37
C GLY A 900 29.64 49.59 33.76
N LEU A 901 28.43 49.03 33.89
CA LEU A 901 27.19 49.67 33.44
C LEU A 901 26.81 50.88 34.30
N GLU A 902 26.36 51.97 33.65
CA GLU A 902 25.86 53.14 34.37
C GLU A 902 24.59 52.78 35.16
N GLU A 903 24.49 53.23 36.41
CA GLU A 903 23.34 52.94 37.29
C GLU A 903 21.99 53.36 36.66
N PRO A 904 21.88 54.51 35.95
CA PRO A 904 20.69 54.84 35.18
C PRO A 904 20.27 53.74 34.18
N LEU A 905 21.23 53.13 33.45
CA LEU A 905 20.94 52.08 32.47
C LEU A 905 20.37 50.83 33.16
N ARG A 906 20.97 50.44 34.30
CA ARG A 906 20.49 49.32 35.11
C ARG A 906 19.06 49.53 35.59
N GLN A 907 18.72 50.74 36.03
CA GLN A 907 17.39 51.07 36.51
C GLN A 907 16.34 51.00 35.39
N VAL A 908 16.64 51.52 34.19
CA VAL A 908 15.71 51.43 33.04
C VAL A 908 15.49 49.97 32.62
N ILE A 909 16.54 49.15 32.59
CA ILE A 909 16.43 47.73 32.27
C ILE A 909 15.57 47.00 33.33
N LYS A 910 15.85 47.17 34.63
CA LYS A 910 15.08 46.57 35.74
C LYS A 910 13.61 47.00 35.74
N ALA A 911 13.30 48.22 35.30
CA ALA A 911 11.93 48.72 35.18
C ALA A 911 11.14 48.11 34.00
N GLY A 912 11.78 47.32 33.15
CA GLY A 912 11.12 46.62 32.03
C GLY A 912 10.74 47.54 30.86
N LYS A 913 11.28 48.77 30.80
CA LYS A 913 10.92 49.80 29.79
C LYS A 913 12.01 49.99 28.75
N TYR A 914 12.49 48.89 28.18
CA TYR A 914 13.71 48.85 27.36
C TYR A 914 13.48 49.03 25.86
N GLU A 915 12.26 48.84 25.36
CA GLU A 915 11.92 48.89 23.91
C GLU A 915 12.18 50.27 23.29
N ALA A 916 12.06 51.34 24.09
CA ALA A 916 12.26 52.71 23.62
C ALA A 916 13.71 53.20 23.74
N ILE A 917 14.59 52.48 24.44
CA ILE A 917 15.97 52.94 24.72
C ILE A 917 16.76 53.22 23.43
N PRO A 918 16.79 52.34 22.41
CA PRO A 918 17.57 52.59 21.20
C PRO A 918 17.14 53.88 20.49
N HIS A 919 15.83 54.08 20.34
CA HIS A 919 15.27 55.25 19.66
C HIS A 919 15.55 56.56 20.40
N VAL A 920 15.51 56.54 21.73
CA VAL A 920 15.76 57.74 22.54
C VAL A 920 17.24 58.09 22.55
N LEU A 921 18.14 57.10 22.55
CA LEU A 921 19.58 57.33 22.38
C LEU A 921 19.92 57.83 20.96
N GLU A 922 19.30 57.28 19.92
CA GLU A 922 19.44 57.75 18.53
C GLU A 922 18.96 59.19 18.35
N ALA A 923 17.95 59.61 19.12
CA ALA A 923 17.46 60.99 19.17
C ALA A 923 18.38 61.95 19.96
N GLY A 924 19.53 61.47 20.45
CA GLY A 924 20.57 62.28 21.09
C GLY A 924 20.41 62.47 22.61
N PHE A 925 19.45 61.79 23.24
CA PHE A 925 19.29 61.85 24.69
C PHE A 925 20.28 60.90 25.39
N THR A 926 20.78 61.32 26.54
CA THR A 926 21.62 60.50 27.42
C THR A 926 20.78 59.56 28.28
N ILE A 927 21.36 58.45 28.74
CA ILE A 927 20.69 57.49 29.64
C ILE A 927 20.23 58.19 30.94
N GLU A 928 20.99 59.18 31.41
CA GLU A 928 20.63 59.98 32.57
C GLU A 928 19.37 60.83 32.33
N GLU A 929 19.25 61.46 31.15
CA GLU A 929 18.03 62.18 30.75
C GLU A 929 16.83 61.25 30.62
N ILE A 930 17.02 60.02 30.13
CA ILE A 930 15.97 58.99 30.05
C ILE A 930 15.41 58.68 31.45
N THR A 931 16.28 58.51 32.45
CA THR A 931 15.83 58.24 33.83
C THR A 931 15.17 59.43 34.51
N ARG A 932 15.59 60.66 34.19
CA ARG A 932 15.01 61.90 34.74
C ARG A 932 13.65 62.25 34.11
N PHE A 933 13.40 61.79 32.88
CA PHE A 933 12.17 62.07 32.14
C PHE A 933 11.48 60.76 31.71
N PRO A 934 10.77 60.07 32.63
CA PRO A 934 10.16 58.76 32.37
C PRO A 934 9.13 58.73 31.23
N PHE A 935 8.66 59.89 30.75
CA PHE A 935 7.78 59.99 29.59
C PHE A 935 8.51 59.73 28.26
N LEU A 936 9.84 59.90 28.18
CA LEU A 936 10.63 59.64 26.97
C LEU A 936 10.61 58.16 26.56
N ILE A 937 10.38 57.26 27.52
CA ILE A 937 10.24 55.81 27.32
C ILE A 937 8.77 55.35 27.29
N SER A 938 7.83 56.28 27.11
CA SER A 938 6.41 55.97 26.96
C SER A 938 6.09 55.50 25.53
N PRO A 939 5.25 54.46 25.34
CA PRO A 939 4.79 54.01 24.01
C PRO A 939 4.11 55.10 23.17
N LEU A 940 3.68 56.21 23.79
CA LEU A 940 3.05 57.35 23.13
C LEU A 940 4.05 58.28 22.43
N VAL A 941 5.34 58.23 22.78
CA VAL A 941 6.39 59.10 22.22
C VAL A 941 7.05 58.47 20.98
N THR A 942 7.06 57.14 20.86
CA THR A 942 7.70 56.39 19.75
C THR A 942 6.83 56.22 18.51
N LYS A 943 5.60 56.76 18.50
CA LYS A 943 4.64 56.67 17.37
C LYS A 943 4.67 57.87 16.40
N LYS A 944 5.65 58.76 16.52
CA LYS A 944 5.76 59.96 15.67
C LYS A 944 7.02 59.98 14.83
#